data_AF-A0A5C5YBP6-F1
#
_entry.id   AF-A0A5C5YBP6-F1
#
_cell.length_a   1.000
_cell.length_b   1.000
_cell.length_c   1.000
_cell.angle_alpha   90.00
_cell.angle_beta   90.00
_cell.angle_gamma   90.00
#
_symmetry.space_group_name_H-M   'P 1'
#
loop_
_entity.id
_entity.type
_entity.pdbx_description
1 polymer ?
#
loop_
_entity_poly.entity_id
_entity_poly.type
_entity_poly.pdbx_seq_one_letter_code
_entity_poly.pdbx_strand_id
1 'polypeptide(L)'
;MFVGWSSSNLADDRLRLGLRRQASSVEFGIMFLRHFRSVSLFAVIAASLTASICRGQSSQGDRFPFVISGFDAEESATDFSMLSPTPAGDDGFVRIVDGHFATESGRLKIWGVNLCFGAIFPTHEDADRVAAHLAKIGINGVRIHHHDTSASPRGLFTEDGRWDPQQVDRLDYFLAKLHDHGIYANLNLHVGRSVSRQLGMPSLGSEHYLMHDKHALHFQPEIQDAFWRFCREYLGHVNPYRKLRRADDPAIAMIEIANENKFSLAGPGALLNAPEPYRSALMDQWNQWLIQKYGQTGTLRNAWASEGAAPSRVLVDSQAWADGDISPWNLSDNNGKSPIRAVVRMDGDDAVLRLVPQAVAAQGWHQQLTGKTFGVTKDSFYRLTFQARSDQPRGVGMNVAKTIEGEWTPLGLVQGLNVRQDWDDFQFRFQAPQTVDEGVRLSFDLGGDKTAIELKNVRLVQGSGSVSVPQGQSLEKANVDLPKFDWSLQSRRDFRQFMLDLEKRFYNEAKQLLREEIGVRVPITTTQANYQPPEITATIADFADMHAYWHHPIFPGRPWDGSNWTVQNETMVAFPFHNQWPRNNLLMRTAWRMHDKPFTFSEWNAGEPGFFAADAIPAAAMIASLQDWDAVFFFNYHSSNGRWDTDAILGYFDLNGQPTKIALTAAFANLYRRGDLSPLEEPVAVSADNADRGGALAMQYRVGMTVDPDAHRAVAVPSVQDLQRPERKRLATPDRSVRWDARSASSAHVLIDTPKTRCAWGLVGGQAYKIGTWDLQFGETERDYAVLVATSRDDRPLESSSSILLTVVANGENQDMGWNDDRTTVGQDWGHGPTVVNGVPAVLSIPADQTARRLYALDAKGRRVRTISGKSSGTMLRFEIGPQYKTLFYELSE
;
A
#
# COMPACT_ATOMS: atom_id res chain seq x y z
N MET A 1 -6.14 -14.11 -4.50
CA MET A 1 -6.82 -14.92 -5.54
C MET A 1 -6.08 -14.78 -6.87
N PHE A 2 -5.06 -15.61 -7.17
CA PHE A 2 -4.35 -15.63 -8.46
C PHE A 2 -4.67 -16.91 -9.24
N VAL A 3 -5.33 -16.76 -10.39
CA VAL A 3 -5.41 -17.79 -11.44
C VAL A 3 -5.08 -17.06 -12.74
N GLY A 4 -3.91 -17.31 -13.31
CA GLY A 4 -3.50 -16.71 -14.58
C GLY A 4 -4.16 -17.38 -15.78
N TRP A 5 -4.41 -16.60 -16.84
CA TRP A 5 -4.58 -17.01 -18.25
C TRP A 5 -4.17 -15.77 -19.08
N SER A 6 -2.98 -15.76 -19.67
CA SER A 6 -2.66 -16.12 -21.07
C SER A 6 -3.26 -15.17 -22.11
N SER A 7 -2.45 -14.25 -22.65
CA SER A 7 -2.69 -13.64 -23.95
C SER A 7 -1.71 -14.25 -24.96
N SER A 8 -2.22 -15.05 -25.90
CA SER A 8 -1.47 -15.52 -27.06
C SER A 8 -2.08 -14.96 -28.33
N ASN A 9 -1.17 -14.38 -29.12
CA ASN A 9 -1.20 -13.77 -30.44
C ASN A 9 -2.26 -14.20 -31.49
N LEU A 10 -2.54 -13.17 -32.31
CA LEU A 10 -3.13 -13.14 -33.65
C LEU A 10 -2.55 -14.17 -34.65
N ALA A 11 -3.42 -14.72 -35.51
CA ALA A 11 -3.26 -14.72 -36.98
C ALA A 11 -4.56 -15.16 -37.71
N ASP A 12 -4.95 -14.34 -38.69
CA ASP A 12 -5.79 -14.54 -39.90
C ASP A 12 -6.84 -15.67 -39.96
N ASP A 13 -8.10 -15.34 -40.32
CA ASP A 13 -8.51 -15.33 -41.74
C ASP A 13 -9.92 -14.73 -41.99
N ARG A 14 -10.16 -14.35 -43.26
CA ARG A 14 -11.21 -13.47 -43.79
C ARG A 14 -12.63 -14.10 -43.90
N LEU A 15 -13.66 -13.22 -43.91
CA LEU A 15 -14.74 -13.05 -44.93
C LEU A 15 -16.18 -12.81 -44.39
N ARG A 16 -16.68 -11.59 -44.69
CA ARG A 16 -17.99 -11.21 -45.28
C ARG A 16 -19.32 -11.73 -44.71
N LEU A 17 -20.19 -10.78 -44.33
CA LEU A 17 -21.50 -10.40 -44.96
C LEU A 17 -22.25 -9.47 -43.97
N GLY A 18 -22.58 -8.21 -44.31
CA GLY A 18 -23.89 -7.79 -44.86
C GLY A 18 -24.99 -7.83 -43.78
N LEU A 19 -25.72 -6.79 -43.38
CA LEU A 19 -26.42 -5.76 -44.16
C LEU A 19 -27.12 -4.75 -43.20
N ARG A 20 -27.23 -3.50 -43.68
CA ARG A 20 -28.35 -2.55 -43.60
C ARG A 20 -28.76 -1.84 -42.30
N ARG A 21 -28.47 -0.53 -42.34
CA ARG A 21 -29.26 0.64 -41.91
C ARG A 21 -30.78 0.46 -41.98
N GLN A 22 -31.51 1.07 -41.04
CA GLN A 22 -32.41 2.19 -41.39
C GLN A 22 -32.81 3.03 -40.17
N ALA A 23 -32.90 4.33 -40.43
CA ALA A 23 -33.26 5.41 -39.53
C ALA A 23 -34.77 5.62 -39.45
N SER A 24 -35.22 6.30 -38.40
CA SER A 24 -36.41 7.14 -38.45
C SER A 24 -36.32 8.28 -37.42
N SER A 25 -36.50 9.49 -37.95
CA SER A 25 -36.60 10.78 -37.30
C SER A 25 -38.02 11.30 -37.52
N VAL A 26 -38.68 11.87 -36.50
CA VAL A 26 -39.79 12.83 -36.67
C VAL A 26 -39.79 13.85 -35.52
N GLU A 27 -39.75 15.13 -35.92
CA GLU A 27 -39.88 16.41 -35.16
C GLU A 27 -41.32 16.61 -34.60
N PHE A 28 -41.72 17.60 -33.78
CA PHE A 28 -41.61 19.06 -33.91
C PHE A 28 -42.23 19.74 -32.66
N GLY A 29 -41.79 20.96 -32.31
CA GLY A 29 -42.57 21.89 -31.46
C GLY A 29 -41.77 23.05 -30.86
N ILE A 30 -41.69 24.20 -31.57
CA ILE A 30 -41.12 25.49 -31.13
C ILE A 30 -42.22 26.57 -31.20
N MET A 31 -42.27 27.50 -30.23
CA MET A 31 -42.45 28.99 -30.39
C MET A 31 -42.57 29.65 -28.99
N PHE A 32 -41.69 30.58 -28.53
CA PHE A 32 -41.55 32.04 -28.81
C PHE A 32 -42.75 32.91 -28.31
N LEU A 33 -42.67 34.14 -27.73
CA LEU A 33 -41.61 35.04 -27.23
C LEU A 33 -42.25 36.37 -26.65
N ARG A 34 -41.59 37.01 -25.66
CA ARG A 34 -41.37 38.48 -25.38
C ARG A 34 -42.51 39.54 -25.28
N HIS A 35 -42.28 40.56 -24.43
CA HIS A 35 -42.10 42.03 -24.73
C HIS A 35 -41.73 42.81 -23.41
N PHE A 36 -40.60 43.56 -23.30
CA PHE A 36 -40.33 45.02 -23.51
C PHE A 36 -41.08 45.98 -22.54
N ARG A 37 -40.58 47.09 -21.92
CA ARG A 37 -39.47 48.06 -22.14
C ARG A 37 -39.41 49.08 -20.95
N SER A 38 -38.32 49.89 -20.83
CA SER A 38 -38.16 51.27 -20.22
C SER A 38 -37.08 51.39 -19.12
N VAL A 39 -36.36 52.49 -18.85
CA VAL A 39 -35.55 53.54 -19.55
C VAL A 39 -34.88 54.39 -18.43
N SER A 40 -33.64 54.88 -18.63
CA SER A 40 -32.85 55.88 -17.84
C SER A 40 -32.19 55.39 -16.52
N LEU A 41 -30.94 55.71 -16.12
CA LEU A 41 -30.09 56.90 -16.28
C LEU A 41 -28.57 56.59 -16.02
N PHE A 42 -27.68 57.30 -16.74
CA PHE A 42 -26.21 57.50 -16.66
C PHE A 42 -25.58 57.54 -15.24
N ALA A 43 -24.27 57.40 -14.97
CA ALA A 43 -23.04 56.99 -15.66
C ALA A 43 -21.89 57.03 -14.61
N VAL A 44 -20.86 56.20 -14.81
CA VAL A 44 -19.48 56.18 -14.25
C VAL A 44 -19.18 54.77 -13.76
N ILE A 45 -18.93 53.81 -14.68
CA ILE A 45 -17.94 52.71 -14.58
C ILE A 45 -17.81 52.13 -16.01
N ALA A 46 -17.19 52.89 -16.92
CA ALA A 46 -16.83 52.41 -18.26
C ALA A 46 -15.31 52.38 -18.40
N ALA A 47 -14.67 51.46 -17.68
CA ALA A 47 -13.25 51.10 -17.89
C ALA A 47 -12.85 49.69 -17.37
N SER A 48 -13.81 48.88 -16.87
CA SER A 48 -13.49 47.62 -16.16
C SER A 48 -14.17 46.37 -16.73
N LEU A 49 -14.82 46.45 -17.89
CA LEU A 49 -15.66 45.37 -18.44
C LEU A 49 -15.33 45.07 -19.91
N THR A 50 -14.06 44.82 -20.20
CA THR A 50 -13.61 44.10 -21.42
C THR A 50 -12.51 43.06 -21.13
N ALA A 51 -12.33 42.66 -19.86
CA ALA A 51 -11.32 41.66 -19.47
C ALA A 51 -11.91 40.37 -18.85
N SER A 52 -13.20 40.07 -19.05
CA SER A 52 -13.86 38.94 -18.38
C SER A 52 -14.54 37.91 -19.29
N ILE A 53 -14.23 37.87 -20.59
CA ILE A 53 -14.65 36.77 -21.47
C ILE A 53 -13.46 36.31 -22.31
N CYS A 54 -12.46 35.76 -21.63
CA CYS A 54 -11.52 34.77 -22.15
C CYS A 54 -11.09 33.91 -20.96
N ARG A 55 -12.03 33.20 -20.35
CA ARG A 55 -11.67 31.94 -19.70
C ARG A 55 -11.33 30.99 -20.84
N GLY A 56 -10.04 30.93 -21.17
CA GLY A 56 -9.53 30.02 -22.18
C GLY A 56 -9.97 28.62 -21.79
N GLN A 57 -10.59 27.92 -22.73
CA GLN A 57 -10.57 26.46 -22.71
C GLN A 57 -9.09 26.08 -22.60
N SER A 58 -8.69 25.38 -21.55
CA SER A 58 -7.38 24.73 -21.49
C SER A 58 -7.31 23.82 -22.72
N SER A 59 -6.56 24.24 -23.74
CA SER A 59 -6.52 23.50 -24.98
C SER A 59 -5.83 22.16 -24.73
N GLN A 60 -6.31 21.09 -25.36
CA GLN A 60 -5.54 19.85 -25.55
C GLN A 60 -4.16 20.08 -26.24
N GLY A 61 -3.77 21.31 -26.56
CA GLY A 61 -2.63 21.67 -27.38
C GLY A 61 -1.25 21.74 -26.71
N ASP A 62 -1.14 21.49 -25.39
CA ASP A 62 0.14 21.60 -24.65
C ASP A 62 0.78 20.25 -24.26
N ARG A 63 0.23 19.14 -24.76
CA ARG A 63 0.79 17.79 -24.60
C ARG A 63 1.84 17.50 -25.66
N PHE A 64 2.89 16.76 -25.31
CA PHE A 64 3.89 16.28 -26.27
C PHE A 64 4.36 14.86 -25.93
N PRO A 65 4.75 14.07 -26.95
CA PRO A 65 5.39 12.77 -26.71
C PRO A 65 6.71 12.93 -25.95
N PHE A 66 6.91 12.12 -24.92
CA PHE A 66 8.17 12.08 -24.18
C PHE A 66 8.37 10.68 -23.60
N VAL A 67 9.48 10.05 -23.94
CA VAL A 67 9.80 8.67 -23.57
C VAL A 67 11.23 8.64 -23.04
N ILE A 68 11.40 8.12 -21.82
CA ILE A 68 12.72 7.80 -21.28
C ILE A 68 12.93 6.31 -21.53
N SER A 69 13.90 5.99 -22.39
CA SER A 69 14.22 4.61 -22.75
C SER A 69 14.71 3.83 -21.53
N GLY A 70 14.19 2.62 -21.33
CA GLY A 70 14.65 1.69 -20.28
C GLY A 70 16.05 1.12 -20.52
N PHE A 71 16.72 1.53 -21.60
CA PHE A 71 18.10 1.19 -21.93
C PHE A 71 19.02 2.40 -22.03
N ASP A 72 18.53 3.60 -21.71
CA ASP A 72 19.38 4.78 -21.73
C ASP A 72 20.34 4.77 -20.53
N ALA A 73 21.64 4.71 -20.84
CA ALA A 73 22.75 4.81 -19.90
C ALA A 73 23.78 5.87 -20.34
N GLU A 74 23.37 6.81 -21.21
CA GLU A 74 24.28 7.85 -21.72
C GLU A 74 24.67 8.84 -20.60
N GLU A 75 25.96 9.12 -20.45
CA GLU A 75 26.45 10.13 -19.50
C GLU A 75 25.93 11.52 -19.90
N SER A 76 25.14 12.15 -19.04
CA SER A 76 24.44 13.40 -19.37
C SER A 76 24.00 14.16 -18.12
N ALA A 77 23.20 15.23 -18.30
CA ALA A 77 22.64 15.97 -17.18
C ALA A 77 21.72 15.16 -16.26
N THR A 78 21.19 14.03 -16.76
CA THR A 78 20.28 13.13 -16.02
C THR A 78 20.96 11.85 -15.56
N ASP A 79 22.30 11.79 -15.60
CA ASP A 79 23.07 10.66 -15.08
C ASP A 79 23.43 10.85 -13.60
N PHE A 80 22.92 9.94 -12.77
CA PHE A 80 23.12 9.84 -11.33
C PHE A 80 23.88 8.57 -10.93
N SER A 81 24.44 7.82 -11.88
CA SER A 81 25.23 6.61 -11.62
C SER A 81 26.41 6.87 -10.69
N MET A 82 26.95 8.09 -10.70
CA MET A 82 28.04 8.55 -9.82
C MET A 82 27.68 8.52 -8.32
N LEU A 83 26.41 8.38 -7.94
CA LEU A 83 26.02 8.12 -6.54
C LEU A 83 26.41 6.71 -6.06
N SER A 84 26.75 5.81 -6.98
CA SER A 84 27.25 4.46 -6.74
C SER A 84 28.58 4.24 -7.47
N PRO A 85 29.68 4.85 -7.02
CA PRO A 85 30.94 4.88 -7.77
C PRO A 85 31.71 3.55 -7.79
N THR A 86 31.32 2.58 -6.97
CA THR A 86 31.93 1.25 -6.88
C THR A 86 30.87 0.17 -7.05
N PRO A 87 31.25 -1.05 -7.49
CA PRO A 87 30.40 -2.21 -7.41
C PRO A 87 29.83 -2.43 -6.01
N ALA A 88 28.62 -2.99 -5.95
CA ALA A 88 27.97 -3.29 -4.67
C ALA A 88 28.72 -4.43 -3.98
N GLY A 89 28.92 -4.30 -2.66
CA GLY A 89 29.61 -5.30 -1.84
C GLY A 89 31.14 -5.24 -1.86
N ASP A 90 31.76 -4.37 -2.67
CA ASP A 90 33.22 -4.15 -2.65
C ASP A 90 33.70 -3.57 -1.31
N ASP A 91 32.81 -2.91 -0.57
CA ASP A 91 32.99 -2.38 0.78
C ASP A 91 32.41 -3.29 1.87
N GLY A 92 32.33 -4.58 1.59
CA GLY A 92 31.93 -5.61 2.54
C GLY A 92 30.42 -5.81 2.68
N PHE A 93 30.04 -6.67 3.63
CA PHE A 93 28.64 -7.00 3.87
C PHE A 93 27.89 -5.83 4.50
N VAL A 94 26.63 -5.65 4.07
CA VAL A 94 25.69 -4.82 4.82
C VAL A 94 25.52 -5.38 6.23
N ARG A 95 25.67 -4.49 7.21
CA ARG A 95 25.56 -4.76 8.65
C ARG A 95 24.70 -3.69 9.31
N ILE A 96 24.32 -3.94 10.56
CA ILE A 96 23.58 -2.97 11.37
C ILE A 96 24.55 -2.26 12.30
N VAL A 97 24.58 -0.92 12.22
CA VAL A 97 25.36 -0.05 13.09
C VAL A 97 24.42 1.05 13.57
N ASP A 98 24.27 1.21 14.89
CA ASP A 98 23.43 2.23 15.50
C ASP A 98 22.00 2.27 14.94
N GLY A 99 21.40 1.10 14.72
CA GLY A 99 20.04 0.98 14.21
C GLY A 99 19.90 1.26 12.70
N HIS A 100 21.00 1.26 11.95
CA HIS A 100 21.00 1.60 10.53
C HIS A 100 21.82 0.62 9.67
N PHE A 101 21.47 0.54 8.39
CA PHE A 101 22.29 -0.20 7.42
C PHE A 101 23.60 0.53 7.16
N ALA A 102 24.70 -0.21 7.21
CA ALA A 102 26.03 0.30 6.94
C ALA A 102 26.92 -0.78 6.28
N THR A 103 27.94 -0.32 5.56
CA THR A 103 29.05 -1.12 5.03
C THR A 103 30.35 -0.72 5.73
N GLU A 104 31.51 -1.08 5.19
CA GLU A 104 32.81 -0.54 5.62
C GLU A 104 32.97 0.94 5.22
N SER A 105 32.30 1.39 4.15
CA SER A 105 32.30 2.79 3.69
C SER A 105 31.43 3.71 4.55
N GLY A 106 30.54 3.17 5.38
CA GLY A 106 29.65 3.92 6.26
C GLY A 106 28.16 3.65 6.01
N ARG A 107 27.30 4.65 6.26
CA ARG A 107 25.84 4.54 6.16
C ARG A 107 25.41 4.19 4.73
N LEU A 108 24.57 3.16 4.60
CA LEU A 108 23.94 2.78 3.35
C LEU A 108 22.46 3.21 3.35
N LYS A 109 22.07 4.02 2.36
CA LYS A 109 20.68 4.36 2.05
C LYS A 109 20.32 3.80 0.68
N ILE A 110 19.26 3.02 0.61
CA ILE A 110 18.83 2.33 -0.62
C ILE A 110 17.63 3.05 -1.25
N TRP A 111 17.85 3.61 -2.43
CA TRP A 111 16.82 4.09 -3.34
C TRP A 111 16.59 3.00 -4.39
N GLY A 112 15.54 2.22 -4.19
CA GLY A 112 15.37 0.95 -4.86
C GLY A 112 14.08 0.82 -5.67
N VAL A 113 14.01 -0.25 -6.44
CA VAL A 113 12.81 -0.68 -7.17
C VAL A 113 12.57 -2.17 -6.99
N ASN A 114 11.31 -2.58 -7.10
CA ASN A 114 10.96 -3.97 -7.26
C ASN A 114 11.10 -4.36 -8.74
N LEU A 115 11.63 -5.55 -9.00
CA LEU A 115 11.47 -6.24 -10.26
C LEU A 115 10.68 -7.52 -9.99
N CYS A 116 9.61 -7.73 -10.74
CA CYS A 116 8.64 -8.77 -10.45
C CYS A 116 8.55 -9.79 -11.58
N PHE A 117 8.26 -11.04 -11.23
CA PHE A 117 7.93 -12.10 -12.18
C PHE A 117 8.98 -12.28 -13.29
N GLY A 118 8.62 -12.01 -14.55
CA GLY A 118 9.52 -12.20 -15.70
C GLY A 118 10.67 -11.19 -15.74
N ALA A 119 10.51 -10.02 -15.12
CA ALA A 119 11.49 -8.94 -15.18
C ALA A 119 12.76 -9.22 -14.37
N ILE A 120 12.79 -10.28 -13.55
CA ILE A 120 14.01 -10.69 -12.84
C ILE A 120 14.86 -11.66 -13.67
N PHE A 121 14.35 -12.10 -14.83
CA PHE A 121 15.03 -13.02 -15.74
C PHE A 121 15.23 -12.40 -17.14
N PRO A 122 15.82 -11.20 -17.24
CA PRO A 122 16.12 -10.60 -18.53
C PRO A 122 17.05 -11.50 -19.35
N THR A 123 17.09 -11.28 -20.66
CA THR A 123 18.19 -11.82 -21.48
C THR A 123 19.51 -11.20 -21.01
N HIS A 124 20.66 -11.81 -21.32
CA HIS A 124 21.95 -11.21 -20.93
C HIS A 124 22.16 -9.83 -21.56
N GLU A 125 21.76 -9.66 -22.82
CA GLU A 125 21.82 -8.36 -23.50
C GLU A 125 20.97 -7.30 -22.79
N ASP A 126 19.74 -7.65 -22.41
CA ASP A 126 18.87 -6.74 -21.66
C ASP A 126 19.43 -6.48 -20.26
N ALA A 127 19.98 -7.49 -19.58
CA ALA A 127 20.57 -7.36 -18.24
C ALA A 127 21.70 -6.34 -18.21
N ASP A 128 22.60 -6.36 -19.20
CA ASP A 128 23.68 -5.39 -19.35
C ASP A 128 23.14 -3.95 -19.46
N ARG A 129 22.12 -3.75 -20.30
CA ARG A 129 21.56 -2.42 -20.58
C ARG A 129 20.68 -1.88 -19.45
N VAL A 130 19.88 -2.75 -18.84
CA VAL A 130 18.96 -2.40 -17.75
C VAL A 130 19.74 -2.06 -16.50
N ALA A 131 20.78 -2.82 -16.14
CA ALA A 131 21.59 -2.52 -14.96
C ALA A 131 22.24 -1.12 -15.06
N ALA A 132 22.81 -0.80 -16.23
CA ALA A 132 23.37 0.52 -16.50
C ALA A 132 22.31 1.64 -16.44
N HIS A 133 21.12 1.41 -17.02
CA HIS A 133 20.02 2.37 -16.96
C HIS A 133 19.51 2.63 -15.54
N LEU A 134 19.31 1.57 -14.74
CA LEU A 134 18.88 1.71 -13.34
C LEU A 134 19.88 2.55 -12.54
N ALA A 135 21.19 2.33 -12.72
CA ALA A 135 22.21 3.16 -12.11
C ALA A 135 22.14 4.61 -12.58
N LYS A 136 21.96 4.86 -13.90
CA LYS A 136 21.79 6.21 -14.46
C LYS A 136 20.67 6.98 -13.76
N ILE A 137 19.53 6.34 -13.48
CA ILE A 137 18.40 6.99 -12.80
C ILE A 137 18.52 6.99 -11.27
N GLY A 138 19.71 6.71 -10.73
CA GLY A 138 20.03 6.84 -9.30
C GLY A 138 19.60 5.66 -8.42
N ILE A 139 19.17 4.55 -9.01
CA ILE A 139 18.83 3.33 -8.26
C ILE A 139 20.11 2.64 -7.78
N ASN A 140 20.12 2.22 -6.51
CA ASN A 140 21.17 1.37 -5.92
C ASN A 140 20.61 0.14 -5.19
N GLY A 141 19.33 -0.18 -5.36
CA GLY A 141 18.72 -1.40 -4.84
C GLY A 141 17.69 -2.01 -5.76
N VAL A 142 17.71 -3.33 -5.88
CA VAL A 142 16.67 -4.10 -6.58
C VAL A 142 16.12 -5.18 -5.66
N ARG A 143 14.80 -5.19 -5.46
CA ARG A 143 14.09 -6.27 -4.76
C ARG A 143 13.65 -7.32 -5.77
N ILE A 144 14.19 -8.54 -5.65
CA ILE A 144 13.91 -9.69 -6.52
C ILE A 144 12.62 -10.36 -6.06
N HIS A 145 11.51 -9.92 -6.64
CA HIS A 145 10.18 -10.23 -6.14
C HIS A 145 9.40 -11.18 -7.06
N HIS A 146 8.52 -11.99 -6.46
CA HIS A 146 7.67 -12.96 -7.17
C HIS A 146 8.40 -14.01 -8.05
N HIS A 147 9.69 -14.24 -7.82
CA HIS A 147 10.47 -15.25 -8.54
C HIS A 147 9.95 -16.68 -8.35
N ASP A 148 9.24 -16.93 -7.26
CA ASP A 148 8.70 -18.24 -6.86
C ASP A 148 7.20 -18.41 -7.18
N THR A 149 6.55 -17.39 -7.75
CA THR A 149 5.08 -17.30 -7.81
C THR A 149 4.48 -17.96 -9.06
N SER A 150 5.21 -17.94 -10.17
CA SER A 150 4.80 -18.52 -11.45
C SER A 150 5.82 -19.57 -11.89
N ALA A 151 5.42 -20.45 -12.82
CA ALA A 151 6.39 -21.28 -13.52
C ALA A 151 7.19 -20.45 -14.55
N SER A 152 8.30 -20.99 -15.03
CA SER A 152 9.08 -20.45 -16.14
C SER A 152 8.19 -20.31 -17.39
N PRO A 153 8.41 -19.27 -18.22
CA PRO A 153 9.51 -18.30 -18.20
C PRO A 153 9.28 -17.09 -17.27
N ARG A 154 8.22 -17.09 -16.44
CA ARG A 154 7.88 -15.98 -15.53
C ARG A 154 8.36 -16.14 -14.09
N GLY A 155 8.90 -17.30 -13.76
CA GLY A 155 9.44 -17.63 -12.44
C GLY A 155 10.64 -18.57 -12.53
N LEU A 156 11.17 -18.94 -11.37
CA LEU A 156 12.38 -19.73 -11.19
C LEU A 156 12.15 -21.22 -11.45
N PHE A 157 10.92 -21.70 -11.26
CA PHE A 157 10.58 -23.12 -11.30
C PHE A 157 9.89 -23.52 -12.60
N THR A 158 10.09 -24.75 -13.06
CA THR A 158 9.24 -25.40 -14.06
C THR A 158 7.86 -25.75 -13.46
N GLU A 159 6.89 -26.14 -14.29
CA GLU A 159 5.53 -26.49 -13.83
C GLU A 159 5.52 -27.64 -12.81
N ASP A 160 6.45 -28.58 -12.92
CA ASP A 160 6.64 -29.71 -12.00
C ASP A 160 7.49 -29.34 -10.76
N GLY A 161 7.83 -28.06 -10.57
CA GLY A 161 8.45 -27.54 -9.35
C GLY A 161 9.97 -27.71 -9.24
N ARG A 162 10.65 -28.14 -10.32
CA ARG A 162 12.12 -28.16 -10.41
C ARG A 162 12.65 -26.78 -10.79
N TRP A 163 13.92 -26.49 -10.52
CA TRP A 163 14.55 -25.27 -11.03
C TRP A 163 14.66 -25.30 -12.55
N ASP A 164 14.29 -24.21 -13.19
CA ASP A 164 14.58 -24.01 -14.60
C ASP A 164 16.02 -23.49 -14.75
N PRO A 165 16.94 -24.25 -15.35
CA PRO A 165 18.35 -23.86 -15.44
C PRO A 165 18.57 -22.57 -16.22
N GLN A 166 17.71 -22.25 -17.20
CA GLN A 166 17.82 -21.00 -17.95
C GLN A 166 17.43 -19.80 -17.07
N GLN A 167 16.40 -19.95 -16.24
CA GLN A 167 15.97 -18.88 -15.33
C GLN A 167 16.99 -18.67 -14.20
N VAL A 168 17.61 -19.75 -13.71
CA VAL A 168 18.72 -19.65 -12.74
C VAL A 168 19.90 -18.87 -13.33
N ASP A 169 20.34 -19.23 -14.55
CA ASP A 169 21.45 -18.55 -15.24
C ASP A 169 21.15 -17.05 -15.47
N ARG A 170 19.94 -16.72 -15.95
CA ARG A 170 19.52 -15.33 -16.18
C ARG A 170 19.47 -14.51 -14.89
N LEU A 171 18.95 -15.08 -13.81
CA LEU A 171 18.94 -14.39 -12.51
C LEU A 171 20.38 -14.15 -12.04
N ASP A 172 21.25 -15.14 -12.15
CA ASP A 172 22.65 -15.02 -11.72
C ASP A 172 23.42 -13.98 -12.54
N TYR A 173 23.25 -13.98 -13.87
CA TYR A 173 23.86 -12.98 -14.73
C TYR A 173 23.35 -11.58 -14.40
N PHE A 174 22.03 -11.45 -14.21
CA PHE A 174 21.45 -10.16 -13.91
C PHE A 174 21.87 -9.62 -12.54
N LEU A 175 21.92 -10.46 -11.51
CA LEU A 175 22.52 -10.08 -10.22
C LEU A 175 23.96 -9.57 -10.41
N ALA A 176 24.78 -10.28 -11.18
CA ALA A 176 26.15 -9.84 -11.44
C ALA A 176 26.21 -8.45 -12.08
N LYS A 177 25.36 -8.18 -13.07
CA LYS A 177 25.31 -6.87 -13.73
C LYS A 177 24.76 -5.76 -12.87
N LEU A 178 23.75 -6.03 -12.04
CA LEU A 178 23.30 -5.07 -11.03
C LEU A 178 24.46 -4.71 -10.09
N HIS A 179 25.21 -5.71 -9.62
CA HIS A 179 26.30 -5.50 -8.68
C HIS A 179 27.47 -4.73 -9.30
N ASP A 180 27.85 -5.01 -10.55
CA ASP A 180 28.88 -4.26 -11.30
C ASP A 180 28.57 -2.76 -11.37
N HIS A 181 27.29 -2.39 -11.35
CA HIS A 181 26.79 -1.02 -11.38
C HIS A 181 26.47 -0.43 -9.99
N GLY A 182 26.94 -1.05 -8.91
CA GLY A 182 26.74 -0.53 -7.55
C GLY A 182 25.30 -0.66 -7.05
N ILE A 183 24.54 -1.62 -7.58
CA ILE A 183 23.16 -1.90 -7.21
C ILE A 183 23.11 -3.17 -6.34
N TYR A 184 22.64 -2.99 -5.10
CA TYR A 184 22.44 -4.07 -4.15
C TYR A 184 21.17 -4.87 -4.43
N ALA A 185 21.15 -6.15 -4.06
CA ALA A 185 19.95 -6.98 -4.17
C ALA A 185 19.27 -7.23 -2.81
N ASN A 186 17.94 -7.23 -2.82
CA ASN A 186 17.11 -7.80 -1.76
C ASN A 186 16.49 -9.11 -2.29
N LEU A 187 16.70 -10.21 -1.56
CA LEU A 187 16.18 -11.53 -1.92
C LEU A 187 15.04 -11.95 -1.00
N ASN A 188 13.93 -12.42 -1.60
CA ASN A 188 12.83 -12.99 -0.83
C ASN A 188 12.93 -14.52 -0.79
N LEU A 189 12.42 -15.16 0.26
CA LEU A 189 12.43 -16.62 0.38
C LEU A 189 11.06 -17.26 0.17
N HIS A 190 9.98 -16.49 0.40
CA HIS A 190 8.63 -16.97 0.14
C HIS A 190 7.70 -15.79 -0.20
N VAL A 191 7.22 -15.74 -1.44
CA VAL A 191 6.29 -14.70 -1.90
C VAL A 191 4.96 -15.30 -2.31
N GLY A 192 5.00 -16.18 -3.31
CA GLY A 192 3.81 -16.71 -3.98
C GLY A 192 3.90 -18.18 -4.39
N ARG A 193 4.88 -18.95 -3.89
CA ARG A 193 4.97 -20.38 -4.16
C ARG A 193 3.76 -21.13 -3.59
N SER A 194 3.33 -22.20 -4.25
CA SER A 194 2.24 -23.07 -3.77
C SER A 194 2.64 -24.53 -3.89
N VAL A 195 3.41 -25.01 -2.91
CA VAL A 195 3.79 -26.42 -2.78
C VAL A 195 2.55 -27.29 -2.56
N SER A 196 1.57 -26.81 -1.81
CA SER A 196 0.28 -27.50 -1.61
C SER A 196 -0.39 -27.92 -2.92
N ARG A 197 -0.36 -27.06 -3.95
CA ARG A 197 -0.91 -27.36 -5.28
C ARG A 197 -0.15 -28.52 -5.94
N GLN A 198 1.18 -28.56 -5.82
CA GLN A 198 2.01 -29.64 -6.36
C GLN A 198 1.75 -30.97 -5.64
N LEU A 199 1.43 -30.90 -4.34
CA LEU A 199 1.07 -32.05 -3.51
C LEU A 199 -0.41 -32.46 -3.61
N GLY A 200 -1.24 -31.75 -4.40
CA GLY A 200 -2.67 -32.03 -4.54
C GLY A 200 -3.49 -31.73 -3.27
N MET A 201 -2.98 -30.89 -2.38
CA MET A 201 -3.67 -30.50 -1.14
C MET A 201 -4.78 -29.47 -1.42
N PRO A 202 -5.85 -29.43 -0.60
CA PRO A 202 -6.92 -28.46 -0.79
C PRO A 202 -6.46 -27.02 -0.51
N SER A 203 -7.22 -26.05 -1.03
CA SER A 203 -7.00 -24.63 -0.73
C SER A 203 -7.47 -24.29 0.68
N LEU A 204 -6.68 -23.47 1.41
CA LEU A 204 -7.10 -22.88 2.69
C LEU A 204 -8.10 -21.73 2.52
N GLY A 205 -8.17 -21.12 1.34
CA GLY A 205 -9.04 -19.97 1.08
C GLY A 205 -8.56 -19.14 -0.11
N SER A 206 -9.32 -18.08 -0.42
CA SER A 206 -9.05 -17.19 -1.54
C SER A 206 -8.50 -15.81 -1.13
N GLU A 207 -8.56 -15.51 0.17
CA GLU A 207 -7.96 -14.34 0.79
C GLU A 207 -6.45 -14.30 0.54
N HIS A 208 -5.90 -13.12 0.29
CA HIS A 208 -4.49 -12.97 -0.10
C HIS A 208 -3.52 -13.67 0.87
N TYR A 209 -3.76 -13.55 2.18
CA TYR A 209 -2.93 -14.14 3.24
C TYR A 209 -3.13 -15.66 3.42
N LEU A 210 -4.20 -16.27 2.87
CA LEU A 210 -4.42 -17.72 2.90
C LEU A 210 -3.90 -18.44 1.67
N MET A 211 -3.61 -17.69 0.61
CA MET A 211 -3.09 -18.22 -0.62
C MET A 211 -1.58 -18.41 -0.56
N HIS A 212 -1.08 -19.13 -1.57
CA HIS A 212 0.35 -19.33 -1.75
C HIS A 212 1.04 -19.88 -0.50
N ASP A 213 0.38 -20.82 0.18
CA ASP A 213 0.86 -21.50 1.38
C ASP A 213 1.29 -20.58 2.53
N LYS A 214 1.00 -19.27 2.49
CA LYS A 214 1.48 -18.29 3.47
C LYS A 214 1.16 -18.72 4.91
N HIS A 215 -0.06 -19.14 5.19
CA HIS A 215 -0.42 -19.65 6.52
C HIS A 215 0.08 -21.08 6.76
N ALA A 216 -0.01 -21.95 5.76
CA ALA A 216 0.37 -23.36 5.91
C ALA A 216 1.88 -23.52 6.21
N LEU A 217 2.70 -22.57 5.75
CA LEU A 217 4.14 -22.47 5.99
C LEU A 217 4.52 -22.52 7.48
N HIS A 218 3.63 -22.14 8.39
CA HIS A 218 3.93 -22.07 9.83
C HIS A 218 3.68 -23.38 10.59
N PHE A 219 2.96 -24.34 10.00
CA PHE A 219 2.53 -25.52 10.74
C PHE A 219 2.43 -26.81 9.92
N GLN A 220 2.42 -26.76 8.59
CA GLN A 220 2.31 -27.95 7.75
C GLN A 220 3.71 -28.51 7.42
N PRO A 221 4.07 -29.72 7.89
CA PRO A 221 5.43 -30.25 7.78
C PRO A 221 5.95 -30.33 6.34
N GLU A 222 5.16 -30.83 5.39
CA GLU A 222 5.61 -31.02 4.00
C GLU A 222 5.91 -29.69 3.29
N ILE A 223 5.19 -28.63 3.66
CA ILE A 223 5.38 -27.28 3.13
C ILE A 223 6.61 -26.63 3.79
N GLN A 224 6.80 -26.82 5.09
CA GLN A 224 8.01 -26.39 5.81
C GLN A 224 9.27 -27.06 5.24
N ASP A 225 9.25 -28.38 5.05
CA ASP A 225 10.37 -29.13 4.46
C ASP A 225 10.73 -28.62 3.06
N ALA A 226 9.73 -28.30 2.24
CA ALA A 226 9.94 -27.71 0.93
C ALA A 226 10.55 -26.30 1.01
N PHE A 227 10.15 -25.50 2.00
CA PHE A 227 10.74 -24.18 2.26
C PHE A 227 12.19 -24.29 2.76
N TRP A 228 12.50 -25.19 3.69
CA TRP A 228 13.85 -25.40 4.19
C TRP A 228 14.80 -25.89 3.10
N ARG A 229 14.35 -26.84 2.27
CA ARG A 229 15.12 -27.29 1.11
C ARG A 229 15.36 -26.16 0.13
N PHE A 230 14.32 -25.36 -0.16
CA PHE A 230 14.47 -24.20 -1.05
C PHE A 230 15.49 -23.20 -0.52
N CYS A 231 15.47 -22.85 0.77
CA CYS A 231 16.42 -21.90 1.34
C CYS A 231 17.87 -22.39 1.17
N ARG A 232 18.13 -23.68 1.44
CA ARG A 232 19.45 -24.30 1.26
C ARG A 232 19.92 -24.24 -0.18
N GLU A 233 19.06 -24.65 -1.11
CA GLU A 233 19.38 -24.66 -2.53
C GLU A 233 19.58 -23.23 -3.04
N TYR A 234 18.62 -22.34 -2.80
CA TYR A 234 18.57 -20.98 -3.34
C TYR A 234 19.74 -20.12 -2.89
N LEU A 235 20.05 -20.13 -1.58
CA LEU A 235 21.13 -19.33 -1.01
C LEU A 235 22.49 -20.02 -1.07
N GLY A 236 22.51 -21.36 -1.09
CA GLY A 236 23.72 -22.16 -1.26
C GLY A 236 24.22 -22.24 -2.71
N HIS A 237 23.38 -21.86 -3.68
CA HIS A 237 23.73 -21.83 -5.10
C HIS A 237 24.89 -20.88 -5.38
N VAL A 238 25.90 -21.37 -6.12
CA VAL A 238 27.05 -20.58 -6.57
C VAL A 238 26.69 -19.88 -7.87
N ASN A 239 26.64 -18.54 -7.83
CA ASN A 239 26.48 -17.72 -9.02
C ASN A 239 27.75 -17.85 -9.90
N PRO A 240 27.66 -18.37 -11.13
CA PRO A 240 28.83 -18.61 -11.97
C PRO A 240 29.51 -17.34 -12.49
N TYR A 241 28.86 -16.18 -12.43
CA TYR A 241 29.44 -14.89 -12.83
C TYR A 241 30.14 -14.19 -11.66
N ARG A 242 29.62 -14.36 -10.44
CA ARG A 242 30.20 -13.81 -9.20
C ARG A 242 31.23 -14.74 -8.54
N LYS A 243 31.16 -16.05 -8.83
CA LYS A 243 31.96 -17.12 -8.19
C LYS A 243 31.77 -17.20 -6.68
N LEU A 244 30.62 -16.74 -6.19
CA LEU A 244 30.22 -16.76 -4.78
C LEU A 244 28.89 -17.51 -4.65
N ARG A 245 28.68 -18.18 -3.51
CA ARG A 245 27.32 -18.56 -3.13
C ARG A 245 26.50 -17.29 -2.94
N ARG A 246 25.19 -17.32 -3.19
CA ARG A 246 24.33 -16.16 -2.89
C ARG A 246 24.41 -15.75 -1.40
N ALA A 247 24.56 -16.70 -0.48
CA ALA A 247 24.79 -16.39 0.94
C ALA A 247 26.12 -15.69 1.24
N ASP A 248 27.11 -15.78 0.33
CA ASP A 248 28.46 -15.22 0.47
C ASP A 248 28.70 -13.97 -0.40
N ASP A 249 27.70 -13.50 -1.14
CA ASP A 249 27.84 -12.28 -1.96
C ASP A 249 27.50 -11.03 -1.12
N PRO A 250 28.48 -10.15 -0.81
CA PRO A 250 28.22 -8.93 -0.04
C PRO A 250 27.32 -7.92 -0.77
N ALA A 251 27.10 -8.11 -2.08
CA ALA A 251 26.22 -7.27 -2.88
C ALA A 251 24.72 -7.60 -2.69
N ILE A 252 24.39 -8.72 -2.05
CA ILE A 252 23.04 -8.97 -1.53
C ILE A 252 22.94 -8.22 -0.21
N ALA A 253 22.13 -7.16 -0.15
CA ALA A 253 22.02 -6.29 1.02
C ALA A 253 21.14 -6.83 2.13
N MET A 254 20.11 -7.61 1.80
CA MET A 254 19.11 -8.08 2.77
C MET A 254 18.31 -9.29 2.28
N ILE A 255 17.71 -9.99 3.23
CA ILE A 255 16.83 -11.15 2.99
C ILE A 255 15.48 -10.94 3.68
N GLU A 256 14.39 -11.25 2.98
CA GLU A 256 13.04 -11.33 3.52
C GLU A 256 12.56 -12.78 3.57
N ILE A 257 12.16 -13.27 4.75
CA ILE A 257 11.69 -14.65 4.91
C ILE A 257 10.34 -14.85 4.21
N ALA A 258 9.37 -13.97 4.44
CA ALA A 258 8.02 -14.11 3.91
C ALA A 258 7.42 -12.76 3.53
N ASN A 259 6.80 -12.69 2.35
CA ASN A 259 6.04 -11.52 1.92
C ASN A 259 4.63 -11.53 2.53
N GLU A 260 4.14 -10.39 3.03
CA GLU A 260 2.71 -10.15 3.34
C GLU A 260 2.00 -11.30 4.11
N ASN A 261 2.61 -11.80 5.18
CA ASN A 261 2.08 -12.95 5.94
C ASN A 261 1.35 -12.51 7.23
N LYS A 262 0.04 -12.82 7.36
CA LYS A 262 -0.81 -12.45 8.51
C LYS A 262 -1.14 -13.61 9.45
N PHE A 263 -0.22 -14.56 9.62
CA PHE A 263 -0.54 -15.84 10.24
C PHE A 263 -1.12 -15.73 11.65
N SER A 264 -0.42 -15.14 12.63
CA SER A 264 -0.94 -15.09 14.01
C SER A 264 -2.11 -14.10 14.19
N LEU A 265 -2.16 -13.04 13.38
CA LEU A 265 -3.23 -12.04 13.46
C LEU A 265 -4.56 -12.54 12.87
N ALA A 266 -4.53 -13.18 11.70
CA ALA A 266 -5.74 -13.62 10.98
C ALA A 266 -6.04 -15.12 11.15
N GLY A 267 -5.03 -15.94 11.44
CA GLY A 267 -5.14 -17.39 11.55
C GLY A 267 -6.16 -17.90 12.59
N PRO A 268 -6.31 -17.28 13.79
CA PRO A 268 -7.31 -17.72 14.77
C PRO A 268 -8.75 -17.72 14.25
N GLY A 269 -9.08 -16.88 13.26
CA GLY A 269 -10.37 -16.92 12.58
C GLY A 269 -10.34 -17.81 11.33
N ALA A 270 -9.29 -17.67 10.53
CA ALA A 270 -9.22 -18.29 9.21
C ALA A 270 -9.01 -19.82 9.23
N LEU A 271 -8.40 -20.36 10.29
CA LEU A 271 -8.02 -21.78 10.36
C LEU A 271 -8.96 -22.65 11.21
N LEU A 272 -10.01 -22.08 11.82
CA LEU A 272 -10.96 -22.84 12.65
C LEU A 272 -11.59 -24.04 11.90
N ASN A 273 -11.81 -23.87 10.60
CA ASN A 273 -12.41 -24.86 9.71
C ASN A 273 -11.45 -25.28 8.60
N ALA A 274 -10.14 -25.24 8.83
CA ALA A 274 -9.17 -25.69 7.84
C ALA A 274 -9.47 -27.13 7.40
N PRO A 275 -9.40 -27.48 6.11
CA PRO A 275 -9.61 -28.86 5.66
C PRO A 275 -8.44 -29.77 6.03
N GLU A 276 -8.63 -31.09 5.92
CA GLU A 276 -7.51 -32.04 5.98
C GLU A 276 -6.56 -31.83 4.78
N PRO A 277 -5.24 -32.05 4.94
CA PRO A 277 -4.55 -32.52 6.15
C PRO A 277 -4.18 -31.40 7.15
N TYR A 278 -4.46 -30.13 6.82
CA TYR A 278 -4.07 -28.99 7.66
C TYR A 278 -4.72 -29.03 9.04
N ARG A 279 -5.98 -29.50 9.11
CA ARG A 279 -6.72 -29.65 10.36
C ARG A 279 -5.98 -30.53 11.35
N SER A 280 -5.56 -31.72 10.92
CA SER A 280 -4.82 -32.67 11.75
C SER A 280 -3.48 -32.09 12.19
N ALA A 281 -2.69 -31.55 11.26
CA ALA A 281 -1.38 -30.96 11.57
C ALA A 281 -1.46 -29.82 12.61
N LEU A 282 -2.49 -28.98 12.54
CA LEU A 282 -2.73 -27.91 13.50
C LEU A 282 -3.24 -28.44 14.85
N MET A 283 -4.14 -29.42 14.84
CA MET A 283 -4.69 -30.06 16.05
C MET A 283 -3.63 -30.78 16.87
N ASP A 284 -2.71 -31.49 16.21
CA ASP A 284 -1.61 -32.20 16.86
C ASP A 284 -0.72 -31.22 17.62
N GLN A 285 -0.28 -30.16 16.96
CA GLN A 285 0.56 -29.12 17.57
C GLN A 285 -0.18 -28.34 18.66
N TRP A 286 -1.48 -28.06 18.47
CA TRP A 286 -2.31 -27.39 19.47
C TRP A 286 -2.43 -28.21 20.76
N ASN A 287 -2.71 -29.51 20.65
CA ASN A 287 -2.85 -30.36 21.82
C ASN A 287 -1.52 -30.57 22.54
N GLN A 288 -0.41 -30.67 21.79
CA GLN A 288 0.94 -30.69 22.38
C GLN A 288 1.24 -29.41 23.16
N TRP A 289 0.92 -28.24 22.59
CA TRP A 289 1.09 -26.95 23.27
C TRP A 289 0.26 -26.86 24.55
N LEU A 290 -0.99 -27.33 24.54
CA LEU A 290 -1.82 -27.37 25.75
C LEU A 290 -1.28 -28.33 26.81
N ILE A 291 -0.76 -29.50 26.41
CA ILE A 291 -0.12 -30.45 27.32
C ILE A 291 1.10 -29.81 27.98
N GLN A 292 1.95 -29.12 27.21
CA GLN A 292 3.11 -28.42 27.76
C GLN A 292 2.71 -27.30 28.74
N LYS A 293 1.64 -26.55 28.42
CA LYS A 293 1.18 -25.44 29.26
C LYS A 293 0.49 -25.87 30.55
N TYR A 294 -0.35 -26.90 30.50
CA TYR A 294 -1.26 -27.25 31.60
C TYR A 294 -0.99 -28.60 32.25
N GLY A 295 -0.24 -29.48 31.59
CA GLY A 295 0.08 -30.84 32.06
C GLY A 295 -1.09 -31.82 31.97
N GLN A 296 -2.22 -31.50 32.61
CA GLN A 296 -3.37 -32.40 32.77
C GLN A 296 -4.72 -31.67 32.60
N THR A 297 -5.76 -32.42 32.22
CA THR A 297 -7.08 -31.85 31.88
C THR A 297 -7.72 -31.06 33.02
N GLY A 298 -7.48 -31.44 34.28
CA GLY A 298 -8.02 -30.72 35.45
C GLY A 298 -7.54 -29.27 35.51
N THR A 299 -6.23 -29.04 35.28
CA THR A 299 -5.64 -27.70 35.27
C THR A 299 -6.18 -26.86 34.11
N LEU A 300 -6.27 -27.45 32.93
CA LEU A 300 -6.86 -26.80 31.75
C LEU A 300 -8.31 -26.37 32.01
N ARG A 301 -9.14 -27.29 32.55
CA ARG A 301 -10.56 -27.00 32.85
C ARG A 301 -10.71 -25.85 33.83
N ASN A 302 -9.85 -25.77 34.84
CA ASN A 302 -9.85 -24.68 35.81
C ASN A 302 -9.41 -23.35 35.17
N ALA A 303 -8.36 -23.36 34.35
CA ALA A 303 -7.89 -22.16 33.67
C ALA A 303 -8.90 -21.63 32.64
N TRP A 304 -9.59 -22.54 31.94
CA TRP A 304 -10.60 -22.18 30.94
C TRP A 304 -11.99 -21.97 31.53
N ALA A 305 -12.19 -22.28 32.82
CA ALA A 305 -13.42 -21.96 33.53
C ALA A 305 -13.58 -20.44 33.56
N SER A 306 -14.40 -19.91 32.66
CA SER A 306 -14.88 -18.53 32.82
C SER A 306 -16.14 -18.59 33.67
N GLU A 307 -16.06 -18.07 34.89
CA GLU A 307 -17.23 -17.75 35.71
C GLU A 307 -17.96 -16.55 35.09
N GLY A 308 -18.66 -16.80 33.99
CA GLY A 308 -19.71 -15.89 33.57
C GLY A 308 -20.84 -15.99 34.59
N ALA A 309 -21.25 -14.85 35.16
CA ALA A 309 -22.54 -14.76 35.83
C ALA A 309 -23.62 -15.42 34.96
N ALA A 310 -24.57 -16.11 35.59
CA ALA A 310 -25.72 -16.65 34.88
C ALA A 310 -26.35 -15.54 34.02
N PRO A 311 -26.84 -15.84 32.80
CA PRO A 311 -27.51 -14.86 31.96
C PRO A 311 -28.60 -14.14 32.77
N SER A 312 -28.42 -12.85 33.02
CA SER A 312 -29.21 -12.11 34.01
C SER A 312 -30.06 -10.99 33.41
N ARG A 313 -29.61 -10.39 32.30
CA ARG A 313 -30.29 -9.26 31.65
C ARG A 313 -30.27 -9.39 30.14
N VAL A 314 -31.45 -9.35 29.50
CA VAL A 314 -31.57 -9.27 28.03
C VAL A 314 -31.38 -7.83 27.58
N LEU A 315 -30.41 -7.62 26.68
CA LEU A 315 -30.06 -6.31 26.14
C LEU A 315 -30.65 -6.10 24.75
N VAL A 316 -30.64 -7.12 23.91
CA VAL A 316 -31.22 -7.11 22.56
C VAL A 316 -32.01 -8.40 22.36
N ASP A 317 -33.18 -8.30 21.74
CA ASP A 317 -34.05 -9.42 21.41
C ASP A 317 -34.76 -9.14 20.08
N SER A 318 -34.89 -10.17 19.23
CA SER A 318 -35.62 -10.11 17.97
C SER A 318 -37.06 -10.60 18.07
N GLN A 319 -37.54 -11.03 19.24
CA GLN A 319 -38.95 -11.44 19.42
C GLN A 319 -39.96 -10.36 19.00
N ALA A 320 -39.59 -9.08 19.09
CA ALA A 320 -40.42 -7.96 18.64
C ALA A 320 -40.81 -8.05 17.14
N TRP A 321 -40.04 -8.78 16.32
CA TRP A 321 -40.34 -8.96 14.90
C TRP A 321 -41.63 -9.74 14.65
N ALA A 322 -42.13 -10.53 15.61
CA ALA A 322 -43.32 -11.35 15.42
C ALA A 322 -44.57 -10.54 15.00
N ASP A 323 -44.64 -9.26 15.38
CA ASP A 323 -45.76 -8.36 15.03
C ASP A 323 -45.56 -7.68 13.66
N GLY A 324 -44.52 -8.04 12.92
CA GLY A 324 -44.14 -7.41 11.64
C GLY A 324 -43.43 -6.06 11.79
N ASP A 325 -43.26 -5.58 13.02
CA ASP A 325 -42.50 -4.38 13.35
C ASP A 325 -41.04 -4.73 13.66
N ILE A 326 -40.10 -4.03 13.04
CA ILE A 326 -38.67 -4.20 13.32
C ILE A 326 -38.19 -3.32 14.47
N SER A 327 -39.01 -2.38 14.96
CA SER A 327 -38.69 -1.56 16.14
C SER A 327 -38.32 -2.44 17.34
N PRO A 328 -37.29 -2.08 18.13
CA PRO A 328 -36.50 -0.85 18.09
C PRO A 328 -35.22 -0.92 17.22
N TRP A 329 -35.19 -1.81 16.22
CA TRP A 329 -34.09 -1.89 15.28
C TRP A 329 -34.21 -0.82 14.19
N ASN A 330 -33.08 -0.27 13.78
CA ASN A 330 -32.98 0.76 12.76
C ASN A 330 -32.19 0.24 11.56
N LEU A 331 -32.78 0.42 10.38
CA LEU A 331 -32.07 0.29 9.11
C LEU A 331 -31.48 1.64 8.74
N SER A 332 -30.18 1.66 8.50
CA SER A 332 -29.47 2.87 8.08
C SER A 332 -28.78 2.65 6.74
N ASP A 333 -28.96 3.65 5.88
CA ASP A 333 -28.14 3.89 4.70
C ASP A 333 -27.34 5.17 4.97
N ASN A 334 -26.08 4.98 5.39
CA ASN A 334 -25.22 6.09 5.80
C ASN A 334 -24.60 6.84 4.61
N ASN A 335 -24.85 6.40 3.38
CA ASN A 335 -24.41 7.10 2.16
C ASN A 335 -25.57 7.75 1.37
N GLY A 336 -26.83 7.44 1.73
CA GLY A 336 -28.05 7.96 1.12
C GLY A 336 -28.30 7.52 -0.33
N LYS A 337 -27.55 6.53 -0.82
CA LYS A 337 -27.55 6.04 -2.21
C LYS A 337 -27.71 4.52 -2.30
N SER A 338 -27.86 3.84 -1.18
CA SER A 338 -27.82 2.37 -1.08
C SER A 338 -28.91 1.86 -0.12
N PRO A 339 -30.21 2.05 -0.43
CA PRO A 339 -31.28 1.70 0.48
C PRO A 339 -31.38 0.19 0.74
N ILE A 340 -31.89 -0.17 1.92
CA ILE A 340 -32.11 -1.55 2.34
C ILE A 340 -33.61 -1.73 2.55
N ARG A 341 -34.17 -2.81 1.98
CA ARG A 341 -35.55 -3.20 2.25
C ARG A 341 -35.58 -4.29 3.32
N ALA A 342 -36.27 -4.04 4.43
CA ALA A 342 -36.64 -5.09 5.40
C ALA A 342 -38.01 -5.68 5.05
N VAL A 343 -38.12 -7.00 5.20
CA VAL A 343 -39.40 -7.72 5.20
C VAL A 343 -39.34 -8.70 6.35
N VAL A 344 -40.31 -8.61 7.27
CA VAL A 344 -40.49 -9.63 8.30
C VAL A 344 -41.48 -10.67 7.79
N ARG A 345 -41.18 -11.94 8.05
CA ARG A 345 -42.11 -13.05 7.80
C ARG A 345 -42.01 -14.08 8.93
N MET A 346 -43.05 -14.88 9.08
CA MET A 346 -43.03 -16.02 9.99
C MET A 346 -42.51 -17.27 9.26
N ASP A 347 -41.64 -18.03 9.91
CA ASP A 347 -41.16 -19.35 9.50
C ASP A 347 -41.41 -20.33 10.67
N GLY A 348 -42.58 -20.99 10.65
CA GLY A 348 -43.11 -21.65 11.85
C GLY A 348 -43.42 -20.62 12.94
N ASP A 349 -42.92 -20.85 14.16
CA ASP A 349 -43.07 -19.95 15.30
C ASP A 349 -42.02 -18.83 15.34
N ASP A 350 -41.02 -18.86 14.45
CA ASP A 350 -39.93 -17.88 14.42
C ASP A 350 -40.28 -16.69 13.52
N ALA A 351 -40.03 -15.47 14.01
CA ALA A 351 -40.02 -14.27 13.18
C ALA A 351 -38.66 -14.11 12.47
N VAL A 352 -38.69 -14.10 11.13
CA VAL A 352 -37.53 -13.98 10.24
C VAL A 352 -37.50 -12.59 9.63
N LEU A 353 -36.42 -11.85 9.90
CA LEU A 353 -36.14 -10.58 9.25
C LEU A 353 -35.30 -10.81 8.00
N ARG A 354 -35.89 -10.59 6.82
CA ARG A 354 -35.20 -10.57 5.54
C ARG A 354 -34.77 -9.16 5.18
N LEU A 355 -33.47 -8.99 4.91
CA LEU A 355 -32.84 -7.73 4.54
C LEU A 355 -32.34 -7.84 3.10
N VAL A 356 -32.83 -6.94 2.24
CA VAL A 356 -32.53 -6.92 0.81
C VAL A 356 -31.87 -5.60 0.46
N PRO A 357 -30.53 -5.55 0.37
CA PRO A 357 -29.84 -4.37 -0.15
C PRO A 357 -30.28 -4.10 -1.59
N GLN A 358 -30.72 -2.88 -1.89
CA GLN A 358 -31.22 -2.51 -3.22
C GLN A 358 -30.09 -2.03 -4.15
N ALA A 359 -28.95 -1.67 -3.59
CA ALA A 359 -27.71 -1.36 -4.30
C ALA A 359 -26.50 -1.81 -3.48
N VAL A 360 -25.35 -1.98 -4.15
CA VAL A 360 -24.09 -2.34 -3.49
C VAL A 360 -23.47 -1.07 -2.90
N ALA A 361 -23.38 -0.99 -1.58
CA ALA A 361 -22.61 0.06 -0.93
C ALA A 361 -21.12 -0.27 -0.95
N ALA A 362 -20.26 0.72 -1.24
CA ALA A 362 -18.81 0.52 -1.33
C ALA A 362 -18.14 0.11 0.00
N GLN A 363 -18.79 0.35 1.14
CA GLN A 363 -18.30 0.00 2.48
C GLN A 363 -19.40 -0.75 3.25
N GLY A 364 -19.01 -1.75 4.04
CA GLY A 364 -19.94 -2.58 4.82
C GLY A 364 -20.90 -1.77 5.71
N TRP A 365 -20.35 -0.84 6.48
CA TRP A 365 -21.08 0.01 7.44
C TRP A 365 -21.94 1.11 6.79
N HIS A 366 -21.88 1.30 5.47
CA HIS A 366 -22.81 2.20 4.80
C HIS A 366 -24.24 1.64 4.77
N GLN A 367 -24.41 0.34 4.97
CA GLN A 367 -25.69 -0.33 5.07
C GLN A 367 -25.72 -1.13 6.37
N GLN A 368 -26.50 -0.71 7.37
CA GLN A 368 -26.52 -1.40 8.67
C GLN A 368 -27.92 -1.66 9.20
N LEU A 369 -28.07 -2.83 9.83
CA LEU A 369 -29.12 -3.09 10.80
C LEU A 369 -28.54 -2.87 12.20
N THR A 370 -29.08 -1.91 12.94
CA THR A 370 -28.62 -1.56 14.29
C THR A 370 -29.73 -1.77 15.32
N GLY A 371 -29.41 -2.42 16.43
CA GLY A 371 -30.33 -2.60 17.54
C GLY A 371 -30.52 -1.34 18.37
N LYS A 372 -31.42 -1.41 19.36
CA LYS A 372 -31.58 -0.35 20.37
C LYS A 372 -30.26 -0.09 21.11
N THR A 373 -30.13 1.11 21.64
CA THR A 373 -29.00 1.46 22.51
C THR A 373 -29.11 0.76 23.86
N PHE A 374 -27.97 0.40 24.43
CA PHE A 374 -27.86 -0.16 25.78
C PHE A 374 -26.55 0.30 26.46
N GLY A 375 -26.39 -0.07 27.73
CA GLY A 375 -25.15 0.10 28.49
C GLY A 375 -24.40 -1.21 28.67
N VAL A 376 -23.09 -1.13 28.86
CA VAL A 376 -22.21 -2.25 29.21
C VAL A 376 -21.38 -1.90 30.44
N THR A 377 -20.93 -2.92 31.18
CA THR A 377 -20.14 -2.76 32.40
C THR A 377 -18.77 -3.38 32.17
N LYS A 378 -17.71 -2.64 32.52
CA LYS A 378 -16.33 -3.11 32.44
C LYS A 378 -16.19 -4.49 33.06
N ASP A 379 -15.43 -5.35 32.39
CA ASP A 379 -15.08 -6.71 32.82
C ASP A 379 -16.27 -7.70 32.91
N SER A 380 -17.50 -7.24 32.65
CA SER A 380 -18.68 -8.10 32.54
C SER A 380 -18.69 -8.86 31.21
N PHE A 381 -19.22 -10.08 31.24
CA PHE A 381 -19.36 -10.94 30.08
C PHE A 381 -20.73 -10.81 29.43
N TYR A 382 -20.75 -10.97 28.11
CA TYR A 382 -21.95 -10.90 27.29
C TYR A 382 -21.98 -12.06 26.31
N ARG A 383 -23.18 -12.53 25.98
CA ARG A 383 -23.40 -13.59 25.00
C ARG A 383 -24.40 -13.13 23.95
N LEU A 384 -24.02 -13.26 22.70
CA LEU A 384 -24.86 -13.05 21.52
C LEU A 384 -25.15 -14.39 20.86
N THR A 385 -26.41 -14.65 20.54
CA THR A 385 -26.86 -15.79 19.72
C THR A 385 -27.77 -15.29 18.61
N PHE A 386 -27.70 -15.90 17.43
CA PHE A 386 -28.65 -15.71 16.34
C PHE A 386 -28.51 -16.81 15.30
N GLN A 387 -29.48 -16.88 14.40
CA GLN A 387 -29.39 -17.70 13.19
C GLN A 387 -29.35 -16.80 11.97
N ALA A 388 -28.55 -17.16 10.97
CA ALA A 388 -28.49 -16.43 9.72
C ALA A 388 -28.38 -17.35 8.51
N ARG A 389 -28.95 -16.90 7.38
CA ARG A 389 -28.72 -17.46 6.04
C ARG A 389 -28.82 -16.39 4.97
N SER A 390 -28.33 -16.66 3.77
CA SER A 390 -28.35 -15.72 2.64
C SER A 390 -28.62 -16.42 1.32
N ASP A 391 -29.18 -15.71 0.33
CA ASP A 391 -29.56 -16.34 -0.95
C ASP A 391 -28.36 -16.97 -1.70
N GLN A 392 -27.18 -16.40 -1.48
CA GLN A 392 -25.87 -16.89 -1.92
C GLN A 392 -24.84 -16.68 -0.78
N PRO A 393 -23.74 -17.44 -0.75
CA PRO A 393 -22.69 -17.22 0.25
C PRO A 393 -22.18 -15.78 0.23
N ARG A 394 -22.21 -15.08 1.37
CA ARG A 394 -21.74 -13.70 1.48
C ARG A 394 -21.07 -13.36 2.81
N GLY A 395 -20.20 -12.35 2.77
CA GLY A 395 -19.64 -11.72 3.96
C GLY A 395 -20.64 -10.77 4.64
N VAL A 396 -20.67 -10.79 5.97
CA VAL A 396 -21.44 -9.85 6.81
C VAL A 396 -20.60 -9.43 8.01
N GLY A 397 -20.47 -8.12 8.24
CA GLY A 397 -19.82 -7.61 9.44
C GLY A 397 -20.77 -7.58 10.63
N MET A 398 -20.25 -7.74 11.83
CA MET A 398 -21.03 -7.64 13.06
C MET A 398 -20.19 -7.01 14.16
N ASN A 399 -20.76 -6.07 14.92
CA ASN A 399 -20.04 -5.40 16.00
C ASN A 399 -20.94 -4.98 17.17
N VAL A 400 -20.33 -4.86 18.35
CA VAL A 400 -20.87 -4.14 19.51
C VAL A 400 -19.95 -2.97 19.80
N ALA A 401 -20.46 -1.76 19.62
CA ALA A 401 -19.65 -0.55 19.67
C ALA A 401 -20.45 0.66 20.16
N LYS A 402 -19.74 1.72 20.57
CA LYS A 402 -20.30 3.05 20.78
C LYS A 402 -19.84 4.00 19.69
N THR A 403 -20.66 5.01 19.39
CA THR A 403 -20.25 6.15 18.58
C THR A 403 -20.50 7.42 19.38
N ILE A 404 -19.43 8.12 19.78
CA ILE A 404 -19.50 9.41 20.50
C ILE A 404 -18.78 10.45 19.66
N GLU A 405 -19.42 11.58 19.38
CA GLU A 405 -18.84 12.70 18.61
C GLU A 405 -18.26 12.29 17.23
N GLY A 406 -18.81 11.23 16.63
CA GLY A 406 -18.35 10.69 15.36
C GLY A 406 -17.22 9.66 15.45
N GLU A 407 -16.68 9.38 16.63
CA GLU A 407 -15.69 8.31 16.83
C GLU A 407 -16.35 6.98 17.19
N TRP A 408 -16.17 5.99 16.33
CA TRP A 408 -16.58 4.61 16.56
C TRP A 408 -15.56 3.87 17.42
N THR A 409 -16.01 3.25 18.52
CA THR A 409 -15.15 2.48 19.44
C THR A 409 -15.75 1.10 19.70
N PRO A 410 -15.05 0.00 19.40
CA PRO A 410 -15.53 -1.35 19.67
C PRO A 410 -15.53 -1.66 21.17
N LEU A 411 -16.49 -2.47 21.62
CA LEU A 411 -16.68 -2.84 23.03
C LEU A 411 -16.62 -4.37 23.22
N GLY A 412 -15.62 -4.99 22.60
CA GLY A 412 -15.27 -6.39 22.82
C GLY A 412 -15.79 -7.38 21.76
N LEU A 413 -16.66 -6.96 20.85
CA LEU A 413 -17.13 -7.79 19.74
C LEU A 413 -17.07 -7.04 18.41
N VAL A 414 -16.23 -7.54 17.50
CA VAL A 414 -16.15 -7.14 16.09
C VAL A 414 -15.79 -8.41 15.32
N GLN A 415 -16.62 -8.81 14.36
CA GLN A 415 -16.46 -10.06 13.65
C GLN A 415 -16.99 -9.98 12.23
N GLY A 416 -16.26 -10.59 11.29
CA GLY A 416 -16.78 -10.93 9.96
C GLY A 416 -17.39 -12.34 9.96
N LEU A 417 -18.53 -12.48 9.32
CA LEU A 417 -19.31 -13.72 9.18
C LEU A 417 -19.33 -14.12 7.72
N ASN A 418 -19.20 -15.42 7.44
CA ASN A 418 -19.54 -15.98 6.13
C ASN A 418 -20.89 -16.68 6.25
N VAL A 419 -21.94 -16.05 5.72
CA VAL A 419 -23.31 -16.52 5.80
C VAL A 419 -23.61 -17.34 4.55
N ARG A 420 -24.21 -18.53 4.71
CA ARG A 420 -24.49 -19.48 3.62
C ARG A 420 -25.99 -19.61 3.38
N GLN A 421 -26.36 -20.46 2.41
CA GLN A 421 -27.76 -20.67 2.03
C GLN A 421 -28.58 -21.43 3.07
N ASP A 422 -27.92 -22.29 3.83
CA ASP A 422 -28.54 -23.00 4.95
C ASP A 422 -28.53 -22.13 6.21
N TRP A 423 -29.48 -22.40 7.11
CA TRP A 423 -29.49 -21.75 8.43
C TRP A 423 -28.31 -22.21 9.26
N ASP A 424 -27.45 -21.27 9.62
CA ASP A 424 -26.33 -21.48 10.54
C ASP A 424 -26.62 -20.84 11.89
N ASP A 425 -26.29 -21.55 12.98
CA ASP A 425 -26.32 -21.03 14.34
C ASP A 425 -25.02 -20.28 14.66
N PHE A 426 -25.15 -19.03 15.08
CA PHE A 426 -24.05 -18.18 15.48
C PHE A 426 -24.10 -17.88 16.97
N GLN A 427 -22.98 -18.09 17.66
CA GLN A 427 -22.83 -17.75 19.07
C GLN A 427 -21.50 -17.05 19.32
N PHE A 428 -21.54 -15.95 20.08
CA PHE A 428 -20.38 -15.15 20.43
C PHE A 428 -20.37 -14.84 21.92
N ARG A 429 -19.17 -14.84 22.51
CA ARG A 429 -18.93 -14.38 23.87
C ARG A 429 -17.89 -13.26 23.89
N PHE A 430 -18.16 -12.19 24.60
CA PHE A 430 -17.21 -11.09 24.77
C PHE A 430 -17.23 -10.50 26.18
N GLN A 431 -16.15 -9.82 26.53
CA GLN A 431 -16.01 -9.06 27.76
C GLN A 431 -15.93 -7.59 27.39
N ALA A 432 -16.69 -6.73 28.07
CA ALA A 432 -16.63 -5.30 27.80
C ALA A 432 -15.34 -4.70 28.38
N PRO A 433 -14.54 -3.96 27.59
CA PRO A 433 -13.27 -3.41 28.05
C PRO A 433 -13.42 -2.18 28.97
N GLN A 434 -14.61 -1.59 28.99
CA GLN A 434 -14.94 -0.39 29.76
C GLN A 434 -16.44 -0.36 30.09
N THR A 435 -16.80 0.47 31.07
CA THR A 435 -18.20 0.76 31.40
C THR A 435 -18.69 1.88 30.48
N VAL A 436 -19.88 1.71 29.93
CA VAL A 436 -20.60 2.71 29.13
C VAL A 436 -22.05 2.64 29.54
N ASP A 437 -22.60 3.75 30.06
CA ASP A 437 -23.94 3.73 30.64
C ASP A 437 -25.04 3.66 29.57
N GLU A 438 -24.84 4.31 28.42
CA GLU A 438 -25.79 4.33 27.30
C GLU A 438 -25.08 4.58 25.96
N GLY A 439 -25.75 4.28 24.84
CA GLY A 439 -25.29 4.59 23.48
C GLY A 439 -24.54 3.45 22.78
N VAL A 440 -24.40 2.29 23.42
CA VAL A 440 -23.84 1.09 22.79
C VAL A 440 -24.87 0.43 21.88
N ARG A 441 -24.45 -0.03 20.70
CA ARG A 441 -25.33 -0.71 19.73
C ARG A 441 -24.71 -2.03 19.27
N LEU A 442 -25.58 -3.02 19.03
CA LEU A 442 -25.27 -4.17 18.19
C LEU A 442 -25.58 -3.80 16.73
N SER A 443 -24.63 -4.02 15.83
CA SER A 443 -24.77 -3.68 14.41
C SER A 443 -24.43 -4.89 13.53
N PHE A 444 -25.20 -5.09 12.46
CA PHE A 444 -24.87 -5.95 11.34
C PHE A 444 -24.60 -5.10 10.10
N ASP A 445 -23.41 -5.25 9.50
CA ASP A 445 -22.92 -4.48 8.37
C ASP A 445 -23.14 -5.25 7.07
N LEU A 446 -23.98 -4.70 6.20
CA LEU A 446 -24.57 -5.37 5.03
C LEU A 446 -24.03 -4.87 3.68
N GLY A 447 -23.17 -3.85 3.69
CA GLY A 447 -22.57 -3.31 2.47
C GLY A 447 -21.62 -4.29 1.76
N GLY A 448 -21.15 -3.92 0.58
CA GLY A 448 -20.25 -4.71 -0.26
C GLY A 448 -20.91 -5.78 -1.12
N ASP A 449 -22.15 -6.18 -0.84
CA ASP A 449 -22.88 -7.19 -1.61
C ASP A 449 -24.40 -6.94 -1.55
N LYS A 450 -25.09 -7.17 -2.68
CA LYS A 450 -26.55 -7.02 -2.83
C LYS A 450 -27.37 -8.26 -2.47
N THR A 451 -26.72 -9.38 -2.19
CA THR A 451 -27.35 -10.67 -1.86
C THR A 451 -28.20 -10.54 -0.60
N ALA A 452 -29.45 -10.97 -0.62
CA ALA A 452 -30.31 -10.85 0.56
C ALA A 452 -29.82 -11.75 1.72
N ILE A 453 -30.00 -11.29 2.95
CA ILE A 453 -29.74 -12.03 4.18
C ILE A 453 -31.01 -12.13 5.02
N GLU A 454 -31.11 -13.21 5.78
CA GLU A 454 -32.16 -13.47 6.73
C GLU A 454 -31.58 -13.72 8.11
N LEU A 455 -32.19 -13.10 9.11
CA LEU A 455 -31.82 -13.24 10.51
C LEU A 455 -33.05 -13.71 11.30
N LYS A 456 -32.82 -14.57 12.29
CA LYS A 456 -33.81 -14.87 13.31
C LYS A 456 -33.14 -15.15 14.66
N ASN A 457 -33.94 -15.11 15.72
CA ASN A 457 -33.50 -15.46 17.08
C ASN A 457 -32.29 -14.66 17.58
N VAL A 458 -32.20 -13.37 17.22
CA VAL A 458 -31.11 -12.48 17.63
C VAL A 458 -31.30 -12.09 19.08
N ARG A 459 -30.37 -12.51 19.94
CA ARG A 459 -30.45 -12.28 21.38
C ARG A 459 -29.09 -11.96 21.98
N LEU A 460 -28.98 -10.78 22.60
CA LEU A 460 -27.81 -10.36 23.37
C LEU A 460 -28.17 -10.31 24.85
N VAL A 461 -27.39 -10.99 25.69
CA VAL A 461 -27.59 -11.03 27.14
C VAL A 461 -26.32 -10.66 27.90
N GLN A 462 -26.47 -10.01 29.06
CA GLN A 462 -25.41 -9.91 30.07
C GLN A 462 -25.34 -11.23 30.85
N GLY A 463 -24.12 -11.72 31.03
CA GLY A 463 -23.80 -13.06 31.54
C GLY A 463 -23.60 -14.07 30.42
N SER A 464 -22.51 -14.83 30.47
CA SER A 464 -22.18 -15.84 29.45
C SER A 464 -22.61 -17.26 29.83
N GLY A 465 -22.91 -17.48 31.12
CA GLY A 465 -22.92 -18.80 31.74
C GLY A 465 -21.49 -19.35 31.93
N SER A 466 -21.39 -20.51 32.60
CA SER A 466 -20.14 -21.23 32.78
C SER A 466 -19.74 -21.96 31.50
N VAL A 467 -18.44 -21.95 31.23
CA VAL A 467 -17.84 -22.53 30.03
C VAL A 467 -16.55 -23.17 30.46
N SER A 468 -16.33 -24.40 30.03
CA SER A 468 -15.05 -25.09 30.22
C SER A 468 -14.72 -25.86 28.95
N VAL A 469 -13.67 -26.68 29.01
CA VAL A 469 -13.33 -27.65 27.97
C VAL A 469 -14.57 -28.49 27.63
N PRO A 470 -14.96 -28.61 26.34
CA PRO A 470 -16.13 -29.39 25.95
C PRO A 470 -16.12 -30.82 26.49
N GLN A 471 -17.31 -31.37 26.71
CA GLN A 471 -17.44 -32.74 27.18
C GLN A 471 -16.82 -33.74 26.18
N GLY A 472 -16.07 -34.73 26.69
CA GLY A 472 -15.37 -35.72 25.87
C GLY A 472 -13.97 -35.29 25.40
N GLN A 473 -13.63 -34.00 25.54
CA GLN A 473 -12.29 -33.49 25.23
C GLN A 473 -11.39 -33.47 26.47
N SER A 474 -10.12 -33.84 26.27
CA SER A 474 -9.11 -33.99 27.33
C SER A 474 -7.70 -33.99 26.75
N LEU A 475 -6.74 -33.48 27.52
CA LEU A 475 -5.31 -33.51 27.21
C LEU A 475 -4.77 -34.93 27.12
N GLU A 476 -5.24 -35.84 27.96
CA GLU A 476 -4.79 -37.24 27.96
C GLU A 476 -5.19 -37.99 26.69
N LYS A 477 -6.18 -37.49 25.95
CA LYS A 477 -6.60 -38.00 24.63
C LYS A 477 -6.08 -37.15 23.47
N ALA A 478 -5.39 -36.04 23.75
CA ALA A 478 -4.93 -35.06 22.76
C ALA A 478 -6.03 -34.65 21.74
N ASN A 479 -7.27 -34.46 22.22
CA ASN A 479 -8.43 -34.19 21.37
C ASN A 479 -9.18 -32.89 21.73
N VAL A 480 -8.51 -31.96 22.39
CA VAL A 480 -9.06 -30.62 22.65
C VAL A 480 -9.11 -29.85 21.34
N ASP A 481 -10.31 -29.38 20.99
CA ASP A 481 -10.57 -28.70 19.74
C ASP A 481 -10.11 -27.23 19.78
N LEU A 482 -10.04 -26.59 18.60
CA LEU A 482 -9.68 -25.19 18.46
C LEU A 482 -10.78 -24.29 19.05
N PRO A 483 -10.42 -23.34 19.93
CA PRO A 483 -11.37 -22.44 20.56
C PRO A 483 -12.17 -21.59 19.57
N LYS A 484 -13.47 -21.85 19.49
CA LYS A 484 -14.43 -21.07 18.69
C LYS A 484 -14.82 -19.77 19.41
N PHE A 485 -15.54 -18.89 18.70
CA PHE A 485 -15.95 -17.59 19.24
C PHE A 485 -16.88 -17.66 20.45
N ASP A 486 -17.56 -18.78 20.61
CA ASP A 486 -18.41 -19.05 21.75
C ASP A 486 -17.67 -19.70 22.92
N TRP A 487 -16.37 -20.00 22.85
CA TRP A 487 -15.63 -20.58 23.98
C TRP A 487 -15.21 -19.51 25.00
N SER A 488 -14.61 -19.92 26.13
CA SER A 488 -14.17 -19.00 27.18
C SER A 488 -13.12 -18.02 26.65
N LEU A 489 -13.06 -16.81 27.22
CA LEU A 489 -12.08 -15.80 26.78
C LEU A 489 -10.64 -16.30 26.94
N GLN A 490 -10.35 -17.06 28.01
CA GLN A 490 -9.03 -17.62 28.23
C GLN A 490 -8.63 -18.63 27.15
N SER A 491 -9.55 -19.52 26.73
CA SER A 491 -9.26 -20.46 25.64
C SER A 491 -8.92 -19.75 24.32
N ARG A 492 -9.62 -18.66 23.99
CA ARG A 492 -9.32 -17.86 22.78
C ARG A 492 -8.00 -17.09 22.90
N ARG A 493 -7.65 -16.61 24.09
CA ARG A 493 -6.34 -16.01 24.37
C ARG A 493 -5.23 -17.05 24.20
N ASP A 494 -5.43 -18.25 24.71
CA ASP A 494 -4.50 -19.37 24.54
C ASP A 494 -4.34 -19.75 23.07
N PHE A 495 -5.42 -19.80 22.29
CA PHE A 495 -5.32 -20.09 20.86
C PHE A 495 -4.55 -19.00 20.11
N ARG A 496 -4.81 -17.72 20.41
CA ARG A 496 -4.01 -16.61 19.86
C ARG A 496 -2.53 -16.72 20.24
N GLN A 497 -2.24 -17.09 21.49
CA GLN A 497 -0.86 -17.29 21.96
C GLN A 497 -0.20 -18.46 21.23
N PHE A 498 -0.89 -19.58 21.05
CA PHE A 498 -0.38 -20.71 20.27
C PHE A 498 -0.04 -20.33 18.82
N MET A 499 -0.90 -19.54 18.17
CA MET A 499 -0.65 -19.06 16.80
C MET A 499 0.57 -18.13 16.73
N LEU A 500 0.75 -17.27 17.74
CA LEU A 500 1.93 -16.44 17.90
C LEU A 500 3.20 -17.27 18.15
N ASP A 501 3.12 -18.29 19.01
CA ASP A 501 4.23 -19.18 19.32
C ASP A 501 4.65 -20.01 18.10
N LEU A 502 3.69 -20.45 17.27
CA LEU A 502 3.94 -21.09 15.97
C LEU A 502 4.71 -20.15 15.03
N GLU A 503 4.25 -18.91 14.88
CA GLU A 503 4.90 -17.92 14.02
C GLU A 503 6.33 -17.61 14.48
N LYS A 504 6.51 -17.38 15.79
CA LYS A 504 7.85 -17.18 16.39
C LYS A 504 8.76 -18.37 16.16
N ARG A 505 8.24 -19.60 16.35
CA ARG A 505 9.02 -20.83 16.16
C ARG A 505 9.50 -20.92 14.72
N PHE A 506 8.60 -20.77 13.75
CA PHE A 506 8.94 -20.82 12.32
C PHE A 506 10.01 -19.78 11.96
N TYR A 507 9.86 -18.52 12.37
CA TYR A 507 10.86 -17.50 12.05
C TYR A 507 12.20 -17.71 12.77
N ASN A 508 12.20 -18.23 14.00
CA ASN A 508 13.43 -18.59 14.70
C ASN A 508 14.15 -19.76 14.04
N GLU A 509 13.43 -20.82 13.66
CA GLU A 509 13.97 -21.95 12.89
C GLU A 509 14.52 -21.49 11.54
N ALA A 510 13.80 -20.61 10.84
CA ALA A 510 14.28 -20.00 9.61
C ALA A 510 15.56 -19.19 9.81
N LYS A 511 15.62 -18.31 10.82
CA LYS A 511 16.84 -17.57 11.13
C LYS A 511 17.99 -18.49 11.52
N GLN A 512 17.73 -19.54 12.29
CA GLN A 512 18.74 -20.52 12.66
C GLN A 512 19.33 -21.20 11.43
N LEU A 513 18.48 -21.71 10.53
CA LEU A 513 18.89 -22.28 9.25
C LEU A 513 19.75 -21.28 8.45
N LEU A 514 19.28 -20.04 8.31
CA LEU A 514 19.95 -19.01 7.53
C LEU A 514 21.32 -18.63 8.12
N ARG A 515 21.40 -18.43 9.44
CA ARG A 515 22.62 -17.96 10.13
C ARG A 515 23.62 -19.08 10.40
N GLU A 516 23.18 -20.20 10.96
CA GLU A 516 24.05 -21.25 11.48
C GLU A 516 24.42 -22.30 10.43
N GLU A 517 23.46 -22.70 9.60
CA GLU A 517 23.69 -23.75 8.60
C GLU A 517 24.16 -23.19 7.26
N ILE A 518 23.47 -22.18 6.72
CA ILE A 518 23.77 -21.62 5.39
C ILE A 518 24.91 -20.59 5.47
N GLY A 519 25.00 -19.83 6.58
CA GLY A 519 26.03 -18.82 6.82
C GLY A 519 25.68 -17.42 6.29
N VAL A 520 24.40 -17.06 6.20
CA VAL A 520 23.94 -15.73 5.80
C VAL A 520 24.49 -14.67 6.77
N ARG A 521 25.12 -13.63 6.22
CA ARG A 521 25.74 -12.54 6.99
C ARG A 521 24.94 -11.23 6.98
N VAL A 522 24.17 -10.96 5.95
CA VAL A 522 23.35 -9.74 5.83
C VAL A 522 22.11 -9.70 6.72
N PRO A 523 21.49 -8.53 6.96
CA PRO A 523 20.24 -8.41 7.72
C PRO A 523 19.10 -9.27 7.15
N ILE A 524 18.32 -9.87 8.05
CA ILE A 524 17.16 -10.71 7.73
C ILE A 524 15.92 -10.12 8.40
N THR A 525 14.83 -9.95 7.65
CA THR A 525 13.51 -9.62 8.20
C THR A 525 12.52 -10.77 8.03
N THR A 526 11.39 -10.69 8.72
CA THR A 526 10.31 -11.68 8.65
C THR A 526 9.33 -11.33 7.53
N THR A 527 8.33 -10.50 7.81
CA THR A 527 7.30 -9.93 6.92
C THR A 527 7.05 -8.47 7.32
N GLN A 528 6.26 -7.72 6.55
CA GLN A 528 5.90 -6.34 6.88
C GLN A 528 5.30 -6.19 8.30
N ALA A 529 5.65 -5.09 8.98
CA ALA A 529 5.47 -4.93 10.41
C ALA A 529 4.00 -4.93 10.89
N ASN A 530 3.05 -4.46 10.08
CA ASN A 530 1.62 -4.44 10.43
C ASN A 530 0.88 -5.75 10.14
N TYR A 531 1.58 -6.76 9.64
CA TYR A 531 1.00 -8.08 9.35
C TYR A 531 1.29 -9.11 10.44
N GLN A 532 2.10 -8.75 11.43
CA GLN A 532 2.44 -9.59 12.58
C GLN A 532 2.41 -8.75 13.87
N PRO A 533 2.36 -9.38 15.06
CA PRO A 533 2.54 -8.67 16.32
C PRO A 533 3.89 -7.93 16.37
N PRO A 534 3.95 -6.69 16.86
CA PRO A 534 5.18 -5.88 16.92
C PRO A 534 6.35 -6.56 17.63
N GLU A 535 6.06 -7.43 18.59
CA GLU A 535 7.06 -8.21 19.32
C GLU A 535 7.88 -9.14 18.41
N ILE A 536 7.32 -9.66 17.31
CA ILE A 536 8.07 -10.50 16.35
C ILE A 536 9.10 -9.63 15.63
N THR A 537 8.70 -8.47 15.12
CA THR A 537 9.61 -7.51 14.50
C THR A 537 10.70 -7.08 15.49
N ALA A 538 10.33 -6.80 16.75
CA ALA A 538 11.27 -6.34 17.77
C ALA A 538 12.32 -7.40 18.16
N THR A 539 11.90 -8.67 18.31
CA THR A 539 12.75 -9.71 18.90
C THR A 539 13.42 -10.63 17.88
N ILE A 540 12.82 -10.82 16.70
CA ILE A 540 13.31 -11.79 15.70
C ILE A 540 13.91 -11.08 14.48
N ALA A 541 13.24 -10.06 13.94
CA ALA A 541 13.73 -9.37 12.73
C ALA A 541 14.96 -8.49 13.02
N ASP A 542 15.92 -8.50 12.10
CA ASP A 542 17.09 -7.61 12.18
C ASP A 542 16.69 -6.17 11.78
N PHE A 543 15.71 -6.02 10.88
CA PHE A 543 15.15 -4.74 10.45
C PHE A 543 13.62 -4.80 10.30
N ALA A 544 12.96 -3.66 10.41
CA ALA A 544 11.51 -3.54 10.22
C ALA A 544 11.18 -3.12 8.78
N ASP A 545 10.16 -3.74 8.19
CA ASP A 545 9.71 -3.42 6.83
C ASP A 545 8.23 -3.01 6.79
N MET A 546 7.84 -2.21 5.79
CA MET A 546 6.46 -1.76 5.61
C MET A 546 6.07 -1.61 4.14
N HIS A 547 4.79 -1.87 3.85
CA HIS A 547 4.18 -1.67 2.54
C HIS A 547 3.00 -0.70 2.60
N ALA A 548 2.80 0.06 1.53
CA ALA A 548 1.62 0.89 1.34
C ALA A 548 1.49 1.34 -0.12
N TYR A 549 0.29 1.76 -0.47
CA TYR A 549 -0.02 2.29 -1.78
C TYR A 549 -0.95 3.50 -1.65
N TRP A 550 -0.72 4.49 -2.50
CA TRP A 550 -1.68 5.56 -2.76
C TRP A 550 -2.54 5.19 -3.96
N HIS A 551 -3.83 4.92 -3.75
CA HIS A 551 -4.73 4.41 -4.79
C HIS A 551 -4.27 3.10 -5.41
N HIS A 552 -4.16 2.04 -4.60
CA HIS A 552 -4.12 0.69 -5.16
C HIS A 552 -5.40 0.45 -6.02
N PRO A 553 -5.30 -0.11 -7.24
CA PRO A 553 -6.48 -0.46 -8.03
C PRO A 553 -7.43 -1.36 -7.25
N ILE A 554 -8.72 -1.05 -7.29
CA ILE A 554 -9.77 -1.89 -6.70
C ILE A 554 -10.31 -2.79 -7.79
N PHE A 555 -10.54 -4.07 -7.46
CA PHE A 555 -11.11 -5.08 -8.36
C PHE A 555 -12.44 -5.58 -7.75
N PRO A 556 -13.60 -4.95 -8.06
CA PRO A 556 -14.85 -5.22 -7.36
C PRO A 556 -15.42 -6.63 -7.54
N GLY A 557 -15.01 -7.33 -8.59
CA GLY A 557 -15.41 -8.71 -8.85
C GLY A 557 -14.34 -9.70 -8.41
N ARG A 558 -13.42 -10.00 -9.33
CA ARG A 558 -12.33 -10.95 -9.13
C ARG A 558 -11.01 -10.20 -8.95
N PRO A 559 -10.15 -10.60 -7.99
CA PRO A 559 -8.84 -9.97 -7.83
C PRO A 559 -8.03 -9.99 -9.13
N TRP A 560 -7.44 -8.84 -9.46
CA TRP A 560 -6.63 -8.62 -10.67
C TRP A 560 -7.38 -8.82 -11.99
N ASP A 561 -8.70 -8.66 -12.01
CA ASP A 561 -9.49 -8.66 -13.24
C ASP A 561 -9.25 -7.38 -14.06
N GLY A 562 -8.46 -7.50 -15.14
CA GLY A 562 -8.14 -6.40 -16.04
C GLY A 562 -9.34 -5.79 -16.78
N SER A 563 -10.51 -6.45 -16.76
CA SER A 563 -11.75 -5.90 -17.33
C SER A 563 -12.62 -5.17 -16.32
N ASN A 564 -12.39 -5.39 -15.02
CA ASN A 564 -13.27 -4.91 -13.95
C ASN A 564 -12.45 -4.39 -12.77
N TRP A 565 -11.95 -3.18 -12.94
CA TRP A 565 -11.15 -2.49 -11.94
C TRP A 565 -11.37 -0.99 -12.00
N THR A 566 -11.07 -0.32 -10.90
CA THR A 566 -11.10 1.15 -10.81
C THR A 566 -9.92 1.69 -10.02
N VAL A 567 -9.52 2.90 -10.35
CA VAL A 567 -8.60 3.77 -9.61
C VAL A 567 -9.30 5.09 -9.31
N GLN A 568 -8.81 5.80 -8.31
CA GLN A 568 -9.28 7.14 -7.99
C GLN A 568 -8.16 8.14 -8.30
N ASN A 569 -8.57 9.33 -8.74
CA ASN A 569 -7.66 10.38 -9.16
C ASN A 569 -7.67 11.51 -8.13
N GLU A 570 -6.97 11.31 -7.02
CA GLU A 570 -6.73 12.34 -6.01
C GLU A 570 -5.24 12.44 -5.69
N THR A 571 -4.75 13.67 -5.47
CA THR A 571 -3.38 13.86 -5.01
C THR A 571 -3.27 13.56 -3.51
N MET A 572 -2.22 12.84 -3.10
CA MET A 572 -1.95 12.58 -1.68
C MET A 572 -1.65 13.87 -0.91
N VAL A 573 -1.18 14.91 -1.61
CA VAL A 573 -0.85 16.22 -1.03
C VAL A 573 -2.08 16.86 -0.39
N ALA A 574 -3.29 16.65 -0.92
CA ALA A 574 -4.52 17.20 -0.33
C ALA A 574 -4.99 16.45 0.93
N PHE A 575 -4.44 15.26 1.19
CA PHE A 575 -4.92 14.32 2.20
C PHE A 575 -3.76 13.74 3.05
N PRO A 576 -2.99 14.58 3.76
CA PRO A 576 -1.81 14.14 4.54
C PRO A 576 -2.12 13.05 5.57
N PHE A 577 -3.32 13.05 6.13
CA PHE A 577 -3.71 12.16 7.24
C PHE A 577 -4.59 10.99 6.83
N HIS A 578 -4.74 10.74 5.52
CA HIS A 578 -5.56 9.61 5.05
C HIS A 578 -4.79 8.30 5.18
N ASN A 579 -5.40 7.28 5.78
CA ASN A 579 -4.77 5.99 6.04
C ASN A 579 -5.78 4.83 5.99
N GLN A 580 -6.67 4.85 5.00
CA GLN A 580 -7.63 3.76 4.81
C GLN A 580 -7.52 3.22 3.39
N TRP A 581 -7.49 1.90 3.27
CA TRP A 581 -7.48 1.21 1.98
C TRP A 581 -8.60 1.75 1.05
N PRO A 582 -8.31 2.05 -0.22
CA PRO A 582 -7.04 1.83 -0.94
C PRO A 582 -6.07 3.04 -0.93
N ARG A 583 -6.28 4.03 -0.06
CA ARG A 583 -5.55 5.30 0.01
C ARG A 583 -4.76 5.39 1.32
N ASN A 584 -3.52 4.91 1.30
CA ASN A 584 -2.65 5.01 2.46
C ASN A 584 -1.59 6.07 2.22
N ASN A 585 -1.72 7.23 2.86
CA ASN A 585 -0.68 8.25 2.79
C ASN A 585 0.56 7.75 3.53
N LEU A 586 1.73 7.87 2.88
CA LEU A 586 3.00 7.39 3.42
C LEU A 586 3.33 8.00 4.79
N LEU A 587 2.91 9.25 5.03
CA LEU A 587 3.10 9.95 6.32
C LEU A 587 2.52 9.13 7.49
N MET A 588 1.38 8.49 7.26
CA MET A 588 0.64 7.74 8.28
C MET A 588 1.22 6.34 8.54
N ARG A 589 2.24 5.92 7.79
CA ARG A 589 2.93 4.63 7.97
C ARG A 589 4.26 4.75 8.71
N THR A 590 4.73 5.96 8.94
CA THR A 590 6.04 6.27 9.55
C THR A 590 6.27 5.61 10.90
N ALA A 591 5.26 5.60 11.76
CA ALA A 591 5.38 5.10 13.13
C ALA A 591 5.50 3.57 13.25
N TRP A 592 5.39 2.83 12.15
CA TRP A 592 5.53 1.37 12.15
C TRP A 592 6.99 0.89 12.15
N ARG A 593 7.95 1.82 12.09
CA ARG A 593 9.37 1.51 12.35
C ARG A 593 9.59 1.17 13.83
N MET A 594 10.70 0.47 14.10
CA MET A 594 11.27 0.38 15.44
C MET A 594 12.40 1.41 15.57
N HIS A 595 12.56 2.05 16.73
CA HIS A 595 13.61 3.06 16.90
C HIS A 595 15.02 2.49 16.89
N ASP A 596 15.18 1.25 17.33
CA ASP A 596 16.45 0.54 17.51
C ASP A 596 16.84 -0.33 16.30
N LYS A 597 16.06 -0.29 15.22
CA LYS A 597 16.29 -1.11 14.02
C LYS A 597 16.27 -0.29 12.75
N PRO A 598 16.99 -0.76 11.70
CA PRO A 598 16.83 -0.20 10.37
C PRO A 598 15.38 -0.31 9.91
N PHE A 599 14.96 0.65 9.08
CA PHE A 599 13.61 0.65 8.53
C PHE A 599 13.62 0.70 7.02
N THR A 600 12.87 -0.22 6.42
CA THR A 600 12.67 -0.31 4.99
C THR A 600 11.20 -0.11 4.63
N PHE A 601 10.99 0.47 3.46
CA PHE A 601 9.70 0.51 2.81
C PHE A 601 9.81 -0.27 1.50
N SER A 602 9.70 -1.60 1.56
CA SER A 602 10.04 -2.48 0.43
C SER A 602 8.97 -2.53 -0.67
N GLU A 603 7.78 -1.99 -0.43
CA GLU A 603 6.72 -1.82 -1.45
C GLU A 603 5.97 -0.49 -1.27
N TRP A 604 6.23 0.46 -2.18
CA TRP A 604 5.55 1.76 -2.25
C TRP A 604 5.26 2.20 -3.69
N ASN A 605 4.03 2.65 -3.98
CA ASN A 605 3.72 3.38 -5.22
C ASN A 605 2.36 4.08 -5.19
N ALA A 606 2.09 4.88 -6.22
CA ALA A 606 0.75 5.31 -6.61
C ALA A 606 0.31 4.58 -7.90
N GLY A 607 -0.89 4.00 -7.89
CA GLY A 607 -1.40 3.18 -9.00
C GLY A 607 -1.59 3.96 -10.31
N GLU A 608 -1.35 3.29 -11.42
CA GLU A 608 -1.59 3.74 -12.80
C GLU A 608 -2.90 3.15 -13.36
N PRO A 609 -3.52 3.84 -14.34
CA PRO A 609 -3.22 5.19 -14.77
C PRO A 609 -3.71 6.20 -13.73
N GLY A 610 -2.89 7.19 -13.39
CA GLY A 610 -3.23 8.15 -12.34
C GLY A 610 -2.77 9.57 -12.65
N PHE A 611 -3.69 10.54 -12.60
CA PHE A 611 -3.37 11.94 -12.93
C PHE A 611 -2.36 12.60 -12.00
N PHE A 612 -2.19 12.03 -10.80
CA PHE A 612 -1.31 12.51 -9.75
C PHE A 612 -0.27 11.44 -9.37
N ALA A 613 -0.04 10.44 -10.21
CA ALA A 613 0.82 9.30 -9.88
C ALA A 613 2.29 9.71 -9.63
N ALA A 614 2.71 10.85 -10.18
CA ALA A 614 4.00 11.48 -9.89
C ALA A 614 4.19 11.80 -8.40
N ASP A 615 3.12 11.85 -7.60
CA ASP A 615 3.15 12.04 -6.15
C ASP A 615 4.04 11.04 -5.41
N ALA A 616 4.10 9.81 -5.91
CA ALA A 616 4.76 8.69 -5.23
C ALA A 616 6.23 8.96 -4.92
N ILE A 617 6.96 9.56 -5.86
CA ILE A 617 8.41 9.77 -5.78
C ILE A 617 8.81 10.86 -4.77
N PRO A 618 8.32 12.12 -4.88
CA PRO A 618 8.68 13.19 -3.94
C PRO A 618 8.24 12.87 -2.51
N ALA A 619 7.07 12.25 -2.34
CA ALA A 619 6.58 11.84 -1.02
C ALA A 619 7.53 10.85 -0.34
N ALA A 620 7.98 9.83 -1.07
CA ALA A 620 8.95 8.85 -0.60
C ALA A 620 10.27 9.52 -0.19
N ALA A 621 10.86 10.32 -1.09
CA ALA A 621 12.14 10.96 -0.82
C ALA A 621 12.07 11.92 0.39
N MET A 622 11.01 12.71 0.49
CA MET A 622 10.79 13.63 1.61
C MET A 622 10.65 12.87 2.93
N ILE A 623 9.72 11.91 3.01
CA ILE A 623 9.39 11.23 4.26
C ILE A 623 10.55 10.34 4.71
N ALA A 624 11.16 9.58 3.79
CA ALA A 624 12.29 8.72 4.10
C ALA A 624 13.50 9.51 4.60
N SER A 625 13.76 10.71 4.06
CA SER A 625 14.83 11.58 4.53
C SER A 625 14.56 12.11 5.93
N LEU A 626 13.37 12.68 6.16
CA LEU A 626 12.98 13.24 7.46
C LEU A 626 12.95 12.18 8.58
N GLN A 627 12.54 10.96 8.25
CA GLN A 627 12.39 9.86 9.21
C GLN A 627 13.63 8.97 9.33
N ASP A 628 14.68 9.28 8.56
CA ASP A 628 15.96 8.57 8.54
C ASP A 628 15.90 7.10 8.13
N TRP A 629 15.04 6.78 7.16
CA TRP A 629 14.86 5.40 6.68
C TRP A 629 16.09 4.88 5.94
N ASP A 630 16.29 3.57 5.98
CA ASP A 630 17.44 2.89 5.39
C ASP A 630 17.19 2.41 3.96
N ALA A 631 15.93 2.14 3.60
CA ALA A 631 15.57 1.83 2.22
C ALA A 631 14.15 2.23 1.85
N VAL A 632 13.94 2.61 0.58
CA VAL A 632 12.63 2.66 -0.07
C VAL A 632 12.72 1.93 -1.39
N PHE A 633 11.80 1.01 -1.66
CA PHE A 633 11.67 0.32 -2.93
C PHE A 633 10.32 0.63 -3.58
N PHE A 634 10.35 1.20 -4.79
CA PHE A 634 9.13 1.43 -5.54
C PHE A 634 8.57 0.12 -6.08
N PHE A 635 7.30 -0.17 -5.85
CA PHE A 635 6.61 -1.31 -6.45
C PHE A 635 5.83 -0.83 -7.67
N ASN A 636 6.30 -0.98 -8.90
CA ASN A 636 7.55 -1.65 -9.29
C ASN A 636 8.17 -0.99 -10.52
N TYR A 637 9.39 -1.38 -10.91
CA TYR A 637 9.98 -0.87 -12.14
C TYR A 637 9.43 -1.59 -13.37
N HIS A 638 9.39 -2.93 -13.32
CA HIS A 638 8.90 -3.76 -14.42
C HIS A 638 8.45 -5.15 -13.94
N SER A 639 7.54 -5.75 -14.70
CA SER A 639 6.94 -7.07 -14.38
C SER A 639 7.09 -8.13 -15.49
N SER A 640 7.36 -7.71 -16.72
CA SER A 640 7.29 -8.59 -17.90
C SER A 640 8.65 -9.19 -18.27
N ASN A 641 8.64 -10.31 -19.00
CA ASN A 641 9.83 -11.07 -19.42
C ASN A 641 10.56 -10.48 -20.65
N GLY A 642 10.30 -9.22 -21.00
CA GLY A 642 10.85 -8.52 -22.16
C GLY A 642 10.34 -7.08 -22.22
N ARG A 643 10.44 -6.42 -23.39
CA ARG A 643 9.98 -5.02 -23.59
C ARG A 643 10.55 -4.05 -22.54
N TRP A 644 11.84 -4.17 -22.26
CA TRP A 644 12.54 -3.26 -21.37
C TRP A 644 12.62 -1.84 -21.93
N ASP A 645 12.67 -1.69 -23.25
CA ASP A 645 12.55 -0.39 -23.93
C ASP A 645 11.12 -0.15 -24.39
N THR A 646 10.21 0.06 -23.44
CA THR A 646 8.82 0.38 -23.73
C THR A 646 8.61 1.88 -23.81
N ASP A 647 7.78 2.32 -24.75
CA ASP A 647 7.36 3.70 -24.91
C ASP A 647 5.94 3.96 -24.38
N ALA A 648 5.36 2.98 -23.68
CA ALA A 648 4.01 3.03 -23.12
C ALA A 648 3.98 2.52 -21.67
N ILE A 649 3.01 3.01 -20.90
CA ILE A 649 2.61 2.50 -19.58
C ILE A 649 1.84 1.19 -19.79
N LEU A 650 2.36 0.08 -19.26
CA LEU A 650 1.82 -1.26 -19.51
C LEU A 650 1.28 -1.98 -18.27
N GLY A 651 1.49 -1.42 -17.08
CA GLY A 651 1.10 -2.03 -15.83
C GLY A 651 0.60 -1.01 -14.83
N TYR A 652 -0.18 -1.48 -13.86
CA TYR A 652 -0.75 -0.67 -12.78
C TYR A 652 0.29 0.03 -11.90
N PHE A 653 1.54 -0.41 -11.97
CA PHE A 653 2.58 0.00 -11.04
C PHE A 653 3.95 0.18 -11.71
N ASP A 654 4.09 -0.19 -12.99
CA ASP A 654 5.38 -0.17 -13.67
C ASP A 654 5.87 1.30 -13.80
N LEU A 655 7.08 1.59 -13.32
CA LEU A 655 7.78 2.83 -13.63
C LEU A 655 8.28 2.82 -15.08
N ASN A 656 8.66 1.65 -15.62
CA ASN A 656 9.11 1.53 -16.99
C ASN A 656 8.00 1.97 -17.97
N GLY A 657 8.34 2.85 -18.90
CA GLY A 657 7.37 3.51 -19.78
C GLY A 657 6.57 4.65 -19.13
N GLN A 658 6.78 4.95 -17.85
CA GLN A 658 6.15 6.09 -17.15
C GLN A 658 7.17 7.24 -17.03
N PRO A 659 7.18 8.21 -17.96
CA PRO A 659 8.25 9.21 -18.05
C PRO A 659 8.29 10.17 -16.86
N THR A 660 7.15 10.48 -16.25
CA THR A 660 7.08 11.44 -15.13
C THR A 660 7.69 10.85 -13.86
N LYS A 661 7.40 9.58 -13.54
CA LYS A 661 7.97 8.90 -12.37
C LYS A 661 9.45 8.61 -12.56
N ILE A 662 9.88 8.17 -13.75
CA ILE A 662 11.31 7.92 -14.02
C ILE A 662 12.11 9.22 -13.87
N ALA A 663 11.65 10.32 -14.48
CA ALA A 663 12.32 11.62 -14.39
C ALA A 663 12.50 12.11 -12.95
N LEU A 664 11.47 11.91 -12.11
CA LEU A 664 11.53 12.27 -10.70
C LEU A 664 12.41 11.31 -9.90
N THR A 665 12.44 10.01 -10.22
CA THR A 665 13.26 9.01 -9.51
C THR A 665 14.73 9.39 -9.54
N ALA A 666 15.21 9.85 -10.70
CA ALA A 666 16.56 10.37 -10.88
C ALA A 666 16.80 11.64 -10.04
N ALA A 667 15.95 12.66 -10.20
CA ALA A 667 16.15 13.94 -9.52
C ALA A 667 16.06 13.85 -7.98
N PHE A 668 15.17 13.01 -7.45
CA PHE A 668 14.97 12.83 -6.01
C PHE A 668 15.97 11.88 -5.35
N ALA A 669 16.81 11.16 -6.11
CA ALA A 669 17.87 10.33 -5.56
C ALA A 669 18.82 11.16 -4.67
N ASN A 670 19.16 12.39 -5.08
CA ASN A 670 19.98 13.29 -4.27
C ASN A 670 19.33 13.70 -2.95
N LEU A 671 18.02 13.99 -2.95
CA LEU A 671 17.32 14.42 -1.74
C LEU A 671 17.50 13.40 -0.60
N TYR A 672 17.40 12.12 -0.95
CA TYR A 672 17.46 11.01 0.00
C TYR A 672 18.86 10.40 0.19
N ARG A 673 19.53 10.00 -0.89
CA ARG A 673 20.82 9.27 -0.83
C ARG A 673 22.00 10.17 -0.49
N ARG A 674 22.10 11.32 -1.16
CA ARG A 674 23.13 12.32 -0.86
C ARG A 674 22.84 13.04 0.46
N GLY A 675 21.57 13.01 0.90
CA GLY A 675 21.13 13.57 2.16
C GLY A 675 20.93 15.08 2.12
N ASP A 676 20.48 15.62 0.99
CA ASP A 676 20.21 17.07 0.88
C ASP A 676 19.15 17.53 1.89
N LEU A 677 18.21 16.64 2.27
CA LEU A 677 17.28 16.86 3.37
C LEU A 677 17.73 16.07 4.61
N SER A 678 18.02 16.80 5.69
CA SER A 678 18.47 16.18 6.94
C SER A 678 17.33 15.49 7.69
N PRO A 679 17.60 14.38 8.40
CA PRO A 679 16.63 13.78 9.31
C PRO A 679 16.17 14.74 10.41
N LEU A 680 14.94 14.54 10.89
CA LEU A 680 14.44 15.23 12.09
C LEU A 680 15.24 14.78 13.31
N GLU A 681 15.50 15.69 14.24
CA GLU A 681 16.38 15.39 15.38
C GLU A 681 15.69 14.56 16.47
N GLU A 682 14.45 14.94 16.84
CA GLU A 682 13.77 14.42 18.01
C GLU A 682 12.98 13.12 17.72
N PRO A 683 13.34 11.97 18.35
CA PRO A 683 12.55 10.75 18.26
C PRO A 683 11.34 10.79 19.20
N VAL A 684 10.20 10.23 18.76
CA VAL A 684 8.99 10.04 19.56
C VAL A 684 8.47 8.62 19.37
N ALA A 685 8.31 7.90 20.47
CA ALA A 685 7.76 6.56 20.44
C ALA A 685 6.24 6.55 20.59
N VAL A 686 5.58 5.62 19.89
CA VAL A 686 4.15 5.35 20.00
C VAL A 686 3.89 3.86 20.23
N SER A 687 2.72 3.53 20.79
CA SER A 687 2.28 2.14 20.88
C SER A 687 1.81 1.62 19.53
N ALA A 688 1.80 0.30 19.36
CA ALA A 688 1.34 -0.32 18.13
C ALA A 688 -0.11 0.01 17.77
N ASP A 689 -1.01 0.05 18.75
CA ASP A 689 -2.40 0.46 18.55
C ASP A 689 -2.56 1.91 18.06
N ASN A 690 -1.54 2.74 18.27
CA ASN A 690 -1.52 4.14 17.86
C ASN A 690 -0.58 4.42 16.69
N ALA A 691 0.07 3.42 16.09
CA ALA A 691 1.06 3.60 15.03
C ALA A 691 0.51 4.46 13.88
N ASP A 692 -0.63 4.05 13.34
CA ASP A 692 -1.30 4.76 12.26
C ASP A 692 -1.66 6.21 12.64
N ARG A 693 -2.02 6.48 13.90
CA ARG A 693 -2.33 7.84 14.38
C ARG A 693 -1.07 8.66 14.62
N GLY A 694 0.00 8.02 15.07
CA GLY A 694 1.30 8.62 15.37
C GLY A 694 1.95 9.27 14.16
N GLY A 695 1.69 8.76 12.94
CA GLY A 695 2.20 9.36 11.71
C GLY A 695 1.81 10.83 11.50
N ALA A 696 0.74 11.32 12.13
CA ALA A 696 0.38 12.74 12.10
C ALA A 696 1.47 13.68 12.69
N LEU A 697 2.40 13.13 13.46
CA LEU A 697 3.56 13.83 14.04
C LEU A 697 4.82 13.79 13.19
N ALA A 698 4.86 12.99 12.12
CA ALA A 698 6.09 12.66 11.40
C ALA A 698 6.69 13.80 10.55
N MET A 699 6.06 14.98 10.57
CA MET A 699 6.67 16.22 10.05
C MET A 699 7.47 16.99 11.10
N GLN A 700 7.27 16.69 12.39
CA GLN A 700 7.93 17.39 13.51
C GLN A 700 8.92 16.47 14.24
N TYR A 701 8.62 15.18 14.31
CA TYR A 701 9.40 14.19 15.06
C TYR A 701 9.75 12.99 14.18
N ARG A 702 10.85 12.30 14.52
CA ARG A 702 11.11 10.93 14.06
C ARG A 702 10.20 9.99 14.84
N VAL A 703 9.12 9.51 14.23
CA VAL A 703 8.11 8.70 14.95
C VAL A 703 8.43 7.22 14.76
N GLY A 704 8.36 6.42 15.82
CA GLY A 704 8.55 4.97 15.77
C GLY A 704 7.94 4.27 16.97
N MET A 705 8.19 2.97 17.09
CA MET A 705 7.87 2.20 18.28
C MET A 705 9.13 1.96 19.12
N THR A 706 8.92 1.84 20.42
CA THR A 706 9.88 1.22 21.35
C THR A 706 9.21 0.02 21.97
N VAL A 707 9.77 -1.17 21.79
CA VAL A 707 9.25 -2.42 22.38
C VAL A 707 10.17 -2.83 23.51
N ASP A 708 9.59 -3.10 24.68
CA ASP A 708 10.31 -3.69 25.81
C ASP A 708 10.59 -5.17 25.47
N PRO A 709 11.85 -5.59 25.35
CA PRO A 709 12.20 -6.98 25.06
C PRO A 709 11.71 -7.94 26.14
N ASP A 710 11.72 -7.50 27.41
CA ASP A 710 11.39 -8.30 28.59
C ASP A 710 9.88 -8.26 28.90
N ALA A 711 9.19 -7.17 28.57
CA ALA A 711 7.74 -7.06 28.77
C ALA A 711 6.88 -7.48 27.56
N HIS A 712 7.51 -7.89 26.44
CA HIS A 712 6.85 -8.31 25.19
C HIS A 712 5.76 -7.32 24.71
N ARG A 713 5.91 -6.03 25.03
CA ARG A 713 4.93 -4.98 24.72
C ARG A 713 5.65 -3.70 24.32
N ALA A 714 5.03 -2.91 23.45
CA ALA A 714 5.47 -1.53 23.22
C ALA A 714 5.52 -0.80 24.58
N VAL A 715 6.67 -0.24 24.95
CA VAL A 715 6.79 0.61 26.14
C VAL A 715 5.84 1.79 25.95
N ALA A 716 4.96 2.00 26.92
CA ALA A 716 4.19 3.23 26.98
C ALA A 716 5.14 4.39 27.26
N VAL A 717 5.62 5.03 26.19
CA VAL A 717 6.25 6.35 26.23
C VAL A 717 5.14 7.39 26.49
N PRO A 718 5.41 8.55 27.15
CA PRO A 718 4.39 9.45 27.67
C PRO A 718 3.24 9.56 26.70
N SER A 719 2.06 9.31 27.25
CA SER A 719 0.87 9.15 26.46
C SER A 719 0.75 10.30 25.48
N VAL A 720 0.76 9.92 24.22
CA VAL A 720 0.04 10.50 23.08
C VAL A 720 -1.44 10.88 23.40
N GLN A 721 -1.89 10.82 24.66
CA GLN A 721 -3.19 11.33 25.14
C GLN A 721 -3.41 12.81 24.82
N ASP A 722 -2.35 13.56 24.46
CA ASP A 722 -2.42 14.94 23.95
C ASP A 722 -2.14 15.09 22.44
N LEU A 723 -2.10 14.00 21.64
CA LEU A 723 -2.03 14.11 20.17
C LEU A 723 -3.34 14.66 19.61
N GLN A 724 -3.58 15.94 19.83
CA GLN A 724 -4.34 16.72 18.89
C GLN A 724 -3.62 16.57 17.56
N ARG A 725 -4.25 15.85 16.62
CA ARG A 725 -3.93 15.99 15.20
C ARG A 725 -3.71 17.48 14.97
N PRO A 726 -2.64 17.91 14.29
CA PRO A 726 -2.49 19.32 13.97
C PRO A 726 -3.85 19.81 13.44
N GLU A 727 -4.53 20.69 14.18
CA GLU A 727 -5.91 21.10 13.85
C GLU A 727 -5.98 21.68 12.43
N ARG A 728 -4.81 22.02 11.89
CA ARG A 728 -4.58 22.61 10.60
C ARG A 728 -3.86 21.59 9.73
N LYS A 729 -4.41 21.36 8.54
CA LYS A 729 -3.72 20.69 7.41
C LYS A 729 -2.55 21.54 6.87
N ARG A 730 -1.74 22.12 7.75
CA ARG A 730 -0.54 22.90 7.43
C ARG A 730 0.58 22.38 8.32
N LEU A 731 1.48 21.62 7.72
CA LEU A 731 2.58 20.95 8.38
C LEU A 731 3.89 21.63 7.97
N ALA A 732 4.88 21.61 8.85
CA ALA A 732 6.22 22.06 8.55
C ALA A 732 7.20 21.35 9.48
N THR A 733 8.44 21.18 9.00
CA THR A 733 9.56 20.78 9.83
C THR A 733 9.95 21.93 10.78
N PRO A 734 10.61 21.64 11.93
CA PRO A 734 11.03 22.68 12.87
C PRO A 734 11.90 23.78 12.24
N ASP A 735 12.83 23.38 11.38
CA ASP A 735 13.72 24.25 10.60
C ASP A 735 13.05 24.92 9.37
N ARG A 736 11.81 24.51 9.06
CA ARG A 736 11.01 24.93 7.90
C ARG A 736 11.63 24.60 6.55
N SER A 737 12.61 23.68 6.49
CA SER A 737 13.13 23.15 5.22
C SER A 737 12.05 22.43 4.42
N VAL A 738 11.01 21.90 5.07
CA VAL A 738 9.81 21.39 4.40
C VAL A 738 8.55 22.08 4.94
N ARG A 739 7.67 22.46 4.02
CA ARG A 739 6.34 23.03 4.31
C ARG A 739 5.30 22.31 3.47
N TRP A 740 4.26 21.77 4.11
CA TRP A 740 3.14 21.11 3.44
C TRP A 740 1.84 21.83 3.81
N ASP A 741 1.24 22.53 2.86
CA ASP A 741 -0.05 23.19 3.03
C ASP A 741 -1.13 22.41 2.27
N ALA A 742 -2.07 21.85 3.00
CA ALA A 742 -3.23 21.11 2.49
C ALA A 742 -4.54 21.69 3.04
N ARG A 743 -4.55 22.97 3.46
CA ARG A 743 -5.75 23.65 3.99
C ARG A 743 -6.83 23.83 2.93
N SER A 744 -6.43 23.99 1.68
CA SER A 744 -7.33 24.08 0.53
C SER A 744 -7.13 22.88 -0.38
N ALA A 745 -8.23 22.23 -0.76
CA ALA A 745 -8.21 21.11 -1.70
C ALA A 745 -7.88 21.54 -3.14
N SER A 746 -7.85 22.85 -3.46
CA SER A 746 -7.50 23.37 -4.80
C SER A 746 -6.12 23.99 -4.87
N SER A 747 -5.40 24.08 -3.75
CA SER A 747 -4.06 24.66 -3.71
C SER A 747 -3.12 23.92 -2.75
N ALA A 748 -3.38 22.64 -2.54
CA ALA A 748 -2.58 21.79 -1.66
C ALA A 748 -1.18 21.59 -2.26
N HIS A 749 -0.12 21.91 -1.52
CA HIS A 749 1.25 21.87 -2.03
C HIS A 749 2.28 21.54 -0.94
N VAL A 750 3.44 21.07 -1.37
CA VAL A 750 4.65 20.85 -0.59
C VAL A 750 5.77 21.71 -1.16
N LEU A 751 6.52 22.40 -0.30
CA LEU A 751 7.74 23.13 -0.62
C LEU A 751 8.91 22.49 0.14
N ILE A 752 10.02 22.26 -0.55
CA ILE A 752 11.30 21.84 0.03
C ILE A 752 12.33 22.92 -0.30
N ASP A 753 13.05 23.39 0.72
CA ASP A 753 14.08 24.41 0.63
C ASP A 753 15.33 23.97 1.38
N THR A 754 16.28 23.39 0.65
CA THR A 754 17.60 23.00 1.16
C THR A 754 18.69 23.71 0.35
N PRO A 755 19.94 23.78 0.85
CA PRO A 755 21.04 24.38 0.09
C PRO A 755 21.29 23.75 -1.28
N LYS A 756 21.07 22.43 -1.43
CA LYS A 756 21.42 21.65 -2.64
C LYS A 756 20.22 21.21 -3.47
N THR A 757 19.01 21.20 -2.89
CA THR A 757 17.76 20.83 -3.57
C THR A 757 16.59 21.71 -3.15
N ARG A 758 15.83 22.23 -4.14
CA ARG A 758 14.59 22.99 -3.94
C ARG A 758 13.45 22.36 -4.73
N CYS A 759 12.26 22.29 -4.14
CA CYS A 759 11.10 21.68 -4.79
C CYS A 759 9.80 22.44 -4.48
N ALA A 760 8.90 22.54 -5.46
CA ALA A 760 7.48 22.82 -5.27
C ALA A 760 6.66 21.74 -5.96
N TRP A 761 5.67 21.20 -5.26
CA TRP A 761 4.87 20.09 -5.80
C TRP A 761 3.46 20.08 -5.22
N GLY A 762 2.47 19.72 -6.05
CA GLY A 762 1.07 19.52 -5.67
C GLY A 762 0.16 20.27 -6.63
N LEU A 763 -0.95 20.78 -6.12
CA LEU A 763 -1.88 21.65 -6.85
C LEU A 763 -1.34 23.09 -6.88
N VAL A 764 -0.33 23.30 -7.72
CA VAL A 764 0.48 24.54 -7.81
C VAL A 764 0.13 25.42 -9.02
N GLY A 765 -0.77 24.98 -9.90
CA GLY A 765 -1.20 25.69 -11.10
C GLY A 765 -1.64 27.12 -10.81
N GLY A 766 -1.14 28.07 -11.61
CA GLY A 766 -1.42 29.50 -11.46
C GLY A 766 -0.87 30.19 -10.20
N GLN A 767 -0.10 29.47 -9.37
CA GLN A 767 0.39 29.99 -8.08
C GLN A 767 1.86 30.41 -8.12
N ALA A 768 2.24 31.22 -7.13
CA ALA A 768 3.59 31.75 -6.95
C ALA A 768 4.16 31.31 -5.60
N TYR A 769 5.43 30.95 -5.59
CA TYR A 769 6.14 30.51 -4.40
C TYR A 769 7.53 31.14 -4.31
N LYS A 770 7.93 31.44 -3.08
CA LYS A 770 9.31 31.80 -2.75
C LYS A 770 9.98 30.65 -2.01
N ILE A 771 11.09 30.17 -2.55
CA ILE A 771 11.86 29.03 -2.03
C ILE A 771 13.32 29.47 -1.96
N GLY A 772 13.80 29.71 -0.74
CA GLY A 772 15.07 30.36 -0.49
C GLY A 772 15.16 31.72 -1.20
N THR A 773 16.16 31.83 -2.06
CA THR A 773 16.42 33.03 -2.86
C THR A 773 15.69 33.04 -4.21
N TRP A 774 14.92 32.00 -4.53
CA TRP A 774 14.26 31.84 -5.83
C TRP A 774 12.79 32.21 -5.75
N ASP A 775 12.30 32.88 -6.80
CA ASP A 775 10.88 33.10 -7.03
C ASP A 775 10.41 32.18 -8.17
N LEU A 776 9.40 31.37 -7.89
CA LEU A 776 8.81 30.42 -8.82
C LEU A 776 7.35 30.76 -9.06
N GLN A 777 6.97 30.98 -10.31
CA GLN A 777 5.59 31.23 -10.72
C GLN A 777 5.15 30.16 -11.69
N PHE A 778 4.15 29.36 -11.32
CA PHE A 778 3.50 28.44 -12.25
C PHE A 778 2.44 29.18 -13.07
N GLY A 779 2.36 28.84 -14.35
CA GLY A 779 1.22 29.19 -15.20
C GLY A 779 0.04 28.25 -14.96
N GLU A 780 -1.03 28.42 -15.74
CA GLU A 780 -2.13 27.45 -15.79
C GLU A 780 -1.58 26.08 -16.23
N THR A 781 -1.96 25.01 -15.52
CA THR A 781 -1.51 23.65 -15.80
C THR A 781 -2.73 22.73 -15.73
N GLU A 782 -2.76 21.68 -16.55
CA GLU A 782 -3.87 20.71 -16.50
C GLU A 782 -4.02 20.15 -15.07
N ARG A 783 -5.25 20.20 -14.52
CA ARG A 783 -5.60 19.76 -13.15
C ARG A 783 -4.89 20.54 -12.04
N ASP A 784 -4.36 21.72 -12.37
CA ASP A 784 -3.59 22.58 -11.48
C ASP A 784 -2.37 21.88 -10.86
N TYR A 785 -1.91 20.75 -11.41
CA TYR A 785 -0.91 19.91 -10.77
C TYR A 785 0.43 19.93 -11.48
N ALA A 786 1.50 20.08 -10.70
CA ALA A 786 2.87 19.91 -11.19
C ALA A 786 3.83 19.54 -10.05
N VAL A 787 4.98 19.00 -10.43
CA VAL A 787 6.19 18.85 -9.62
C VAL A 787 7.29 19.63 -10.31
N LEU A 788 7.98 20.50 -9.60
CA LEU A 788 9.22 21.12 -10.04
C LEU A 788 10.28 20.91 -8.97
N VAL A 789 11.37 20.24 -9.34
CA VAL A 789 12.53 20.04 -8.46
C VAL A 789 13.80 20.54 -9.15
N ALA A 790 14.60 21.31 -8.42
CA ALA A 790 15.93 21.72 -8.81
C ALA A 790 16.95 21.08 -7.86
N THR A 791 17.91 20.33 -8.39
CA THR A 791 18.96 19.69 -7.59
C THR A 791 20.34 19.94 -8.19
N SER A 792 21.31 20.22 -7.32
CA SER A 792 22.71 20.36 -7.68
C SER A 792 23.26 19.03 -8.23
N ARG A 793 24.05 19.09 -9.31
CA ARG A 793 24.72 17.92 -9.90
C ARG A 793 26.18 17.76 -9.45
N ASP A 794 26.76 18.81 -8.89
CA ASP A 794 28.17 18.88 -8.48
C ASP A 794 28.35 18.92 -6.96
N ASP A 795 27.29 18.57 -6.22
CA ASP A 795 27.24 18.56 -4.76
C ASP A 795 27.52 19.92 -4.08
N ARG A 796 27.48 21.03 -4.84
CA ARG A 796 27.57 22.39 -4.30
C ARG A 796 26.19 22.99 -4.02
N PRO A 797 26.07 23.96 -3.07
CA PRO A 797 24.85 24.73 -2.91
C PRO A 797 24.38 25.34 -4.23
N LEU A 798 23.07 25.41 -4.47
CA LEU A 798 22.46 25.88 -5.72
C LEU A 798 22.96 27.27 -6.15
N GLU A 799 23.21 28.16 -5.18
CA GLU A 799 23.77 29.49 -5.43
C GLU A 799 25.19 29.46 -6.01
N SER A 800 25.94 28.39 -5.82
CA SER A 800 27.35 28.24 -6.22
C SER A 800 27.62 27.03 -7.12
N SER A 801 26.57 26.30 -7.51
CA SER A 801 26.66 25.12 -8.37
C SER A 801 26.84 25.52 -9.83
N SER A 802 27.75 24.85 -10.54
CA SER A 802 27.96 25.07 -11.98
C SER A 802 26.98 24.32 -12.84
N SER A 803 26.24 23.36 -12.28
CA SER A 803 25.25 22.58 -13.01
C SER A 803 24.12 22.13 -12.08
N ILE A 804 22.92 22.61 -12.36
CA ILE A 804 21.69 22.27 -11.64
C ILE A 804 20.74 21.61 -12.62
N LEU A 805 20.27 20.41 -12.29
CA LEU A 805 19.16 19.77 -12.99
C LEU A 805 17.85 20.33 -12.47
N LEU A 806 17.02 20.83 -13.37
CA LEU A 806 15.64 21.21 -13.12
C LEU A 806 14.72 20.20 -13.83
N THR A 807 13.98 19.42 -13.05
CA THR A 807 12.98 18.47 -13.55
C THR A 807 11.58 19.03 -13.28
N VAL A 808 10.77 19.13 -14.33
CA VAL A 808 9.42 19.69 -14.27
C VAL A 808 8.45 18.73 -14.93
N VAL A 809 7.51 18.18 -14.15
CA VAL A 809 6.54 17.20 -14.62
C VAL A 809 5.12 17.55 -14.15
N ALA A 810 4.14 17.05 -14.87
CA ALA A 810 2.75 16.97 -14.44
C ALA A 810 2.24 15.53 -14.67
N ASN A 811 1.08 15.35 -15.30
CA ASN A 811 0.57 14.02 -15.66
C ASN A 811 1.26 13.47 -16.92
N GLY A 812 1.38 12.14 -17.00
CA GLY A 812 1.77 11.39 -18.19
C GLY A 812 0.81 10.23 -18.45
N GLU A 813 0.43 10.00 -19.71
CA GLU A 813 -0.48 8.91 -20.11
C GLU A 813 -0.11 8.36 -21.49
N ASN A 814 -0.67 7.20 -21.86
CA ASN A 814 -0.55 6.69 -23.23
C ASN A 814 -1.45 7.50 -24.18
N GLN A 815 -1.14 7.46 -25.47
CA GLN A 815 -2.03 7.99 -26.49
C GLN A 815 -3.27 7.12 -26.62
N ASP A 816 -4.41 7.77 -26.88
CA ASP A 816 -5.72 7.12 -27.08
C ASP A 816 -6.12 6.17 -25.94
N MET A 817 -5.72 6.49 -24.71
CA MET A 817 -6.08 5.73 -23.52
C MET A 817 -7.61 5.74 -23.31
N GLY A 818 -8.24 4.56 -23.31
CA GLY A 818 -9.68 4.32 -23.37
C GLY A 818 -10.43 4.57 -22.06
N TRP A 819 -10.25 5.76 -21.48
CA TRP A 819 -10.91 6.14 -20.25
C TRP A 819 -12.43 6.09 -20.34
N ASN A 820 -13.08 5.61 -19.28
CA ASN A 820 -14.50 5.82 -19.08
C ASN A 820 -14.83 7.30 -18.76
N ASP A 821 -16.11 7.66 -18.81
CA ASP A 821 -16.58 9.04 -18.60
C ASP A 821 -16.14 9.61 -17.24
N ASP A 822 -16.19 8.80 -16.19
CA ASP A 822 -15.80 9.19 -14.82
C ASP A 822 -14.27 9.27 -14.62
N ARG A 823 -13.48 8.88 -15.63
CA ARG A 823 -12.01 8.78 -15.53
C ARG A 823 -11.55 7.96 -14.32
N THR A 824 -12.18 6.82 -14.09
CA THR A 824 -11.88 5.89 -12.98
C THR A 824 -11.32 4.56 -13.46
N THR A 825 -11.38 4.28 -14.76
CA THR A 825 -10.76 3.07 -15.35
C THR A 825 -10.57 3.26 -16.84
N VAL A 826 -9.63 2.49 -17.41
CA VAL A 826 -9.45 2.34 -18.85
C VAL A 826 -9.85 0.93 -19.32
N GLY A 827 -10.38 0.10 -18.41
CA GLY A 827 -10.65 -1.31 -18.67
C GLY A 827 -9.38 -2.00 -19.17
N GLN A 828 -9.47 -2.61 -20.35
CA GLN A 828 -8.34 -3.22 -21.04
C GLN A 828 -7.68 -2.31 -22.08
N ASP A 829 -8.27 -1.14 -22.35
CA ASP A 829 -7.85 -0.23 -23.41
C ASP A 829 -6.85 0.80 -22.89
N TRP A 830 -5.61 0.34 -22.67
CA TRP A 830 -4.52 1.18 -22.18
C TRP A 830 -4.00 2.17 -23.23
N GLY A 831 -4.54 2.19 -24.45
CA GLY A 831 -3.99 2.98 -25.54
C GLY A 831 -2.64 2.46 -26.03
N HIS A 832 -1.82 3.34 -26.60
CA HIS A 832 -0.50 2.97 -27.14
C HIS A 832 0.57 4.05 -26.92
N GLY A 833 1.83 3.67 -27.12
CA GLY A 833 2.97 4.58 -27.08
C GLY A 833 3.08 5.46 -28.35
N PRO A 834 3.99 6.44 -28.37
CA PRO A 834 4.75 6.91 -27.20
C PRO A 834 3.85 7.58 -26.15
N THR A 835 4.24 7.51 -24.88
CA THR A 835 3.61 8.27 -23.81
C THR A 835 3.63 9.76 -24.11
N VAL A 836 2.54 10.42 -23.75
CA VAL A 836 2.38 11.88 -23.82
C VAL A 836 2.38 12.45 -22.42
N VAL A 837 3.04 13.60 -22.27
CA VAL A 837 3.12 14.32 -21.00
C VAL A 837 2.56 15.73 -21.15
N ASN A 838 2.02 16.24 -20.05
CA ASN A 838 1.57 17.62 -19.96
C ASN A 838 2.77 18.55 -19.72
N GLY A 839 2.97 19.52 -20.61
CA GLY A 839 3.95 20.57 -20.36
C GLY A 839 3.51 21.51 -19.25
N VAL A 840 4.46 21.94 -18.42
CA VAL A 840 4.21 22.84 -17.29
C VAL A 840 4.80 24.22 -17.61
N PRO A 841 3.98 25.24 -17.90
CA PRO A 841 4.47 26.60 -18.02
C PRO A 841 4.88 27.13 -16.65
N ALA A 842 6.11 27.64 -16.53
CA ALA A 842 6.57 28.27 -15.30
C ALA A 842 7.63 29.33 -15.57
N VAL A 843 7.77 30.24 -14.62
CA VAL A 843 8.80 31.27 -14.59
C VAL A 843 9.67 31.04 -13.37
N LEU A 844 10.94 30.81 -13.63
CA LEU A 844 11.96 30.69 -12.59
C LEU A 844 12.75 32.01 -12.56
N SER A 845 12.75 32.68 -11.41
CA SER A 845 13.60 33.86 -11.17
C SER A 845 14.61 33.54 -10.09
N ILE A 846 15.89 33.66 -10.43
CA ILE A 846 17.02 33.43 -9.52
C ILE A 846 17.80 34.73 -9.33
N PRO A 847 18.57 34.91 -8.25
CA PRO A 847 19.46 36.05 -8.12
C PRO A 847 20.42 36.15 -9.31
N ALA A 848 20.58 37.35 -9.86
CA ALA A 848 21.61 37.61 -10.87
C ALA A 848 22.98 37.56 -10.18
N ASP A 849 23.75 36.50 -10.44
CA ASP A 849 25.13 36.35 -9.98
C ASP A 849 26.12 37.05 -10.94
N GLN A 850 27.40 37.13 -10.54
CA GLN A 850 28.47 37.68 -11.40
C GLN A 850 28.87 36.70 -12.52
N THR A 851 28.43 35.45 -12.44
CA THR A 851 28.65 34.36 -13.41
C THR A 851 27.48 34.30 -14.41
N ALA A 852 27.76 34.16 -15.70
CA ALA A 852 26.73 34.24 -16.74
C ALA A 852 25.92 32.94 -16.87
N ARG A 853 24.89 32.72 -16.03
CA ARG A 853 24.07 31.50 -16.11
C ARG A 853 23.24 31.41 -17.40
N ARG A 854 23.15 30.20 -17.93
CA ARG A 854 22.29 29.82 -19.07
C ARG A 854 21.42 28.64 -18.70
N LEU A 855 20.17 28.70 -19.11
CA LEU A 855 19.25 27.58 -19.01
C LEU A 855 19.20 26.85 -20.35
N TYR A 856 19.28 25.52 -20.32
CA TYR A 856 19.16 24.67 -21.49
C TYR A 856 17.97 23.74 -21.33
N ALA A 857 17.09 23.68 -22.32
CA ALA A 857 16.17 22.57 -22.46
C ALA A 857 16.95 21.33 -22.89
N LEU A 858 16.61 20.18 -22.31
CA LEU A 858 17.28 18.90 -22.61
C LEU A 858 16.35 17.93 -23.34
N ASP A 859 16.88 16.92 -24.01
CA ASP A 859 16.07 15.80 -24.49
C ASP A 859 15.84 14.74 -23.40
N ALA A 860 15.13 13.65 -23.73
CA ALA A 860 14.83 12.57 -22.80
C ALA A 860 16.08 11.80 -22.31
N LYS A 861 17.22 11.96 -22.98
CA LYS A 861 18.51 11.39 -22.55
C LYS A 861 19.32 12.33 -21.67
N GLY A 862 18.88 13.58 -21.51
CA GLY A 862 19.56 14.62 -20.74
C GLY A 862 20.58 15.45 -21.54
N ARG A 863 20.52 15.45 -22.88
CA ARG A 863 21.42 16.25 -23.73
C ARG A 863 20.84 17.63 -23.99
N ARG A 864 21.69 18.66 -24.00
CA ARG A 864 21.29 20.04 -24.32
C ARG A 864 20.77 20.13 -25.77
N VAL A 865 19.52 20.55 -25.94
CA VAL A 865 18.91 20.73 -27.28
C VAL A 865 18.65 22.19 -27.62
N ARG A 866 18.36 23.04 -26.65
CA ARG A 866 18.03 24.45 -26.89
C ARG A 866 18.41 25.33 -25.72
N THR A 867 19.06 26.46 -25.99
CA THR A 867 19.34 27.49 -24.99
C THR A 867 18.12 28.39 -24.78
N ILE A 868 17.84 28.71 -23.52
CA ILE A 868 16.77 29.61 -23.07
C ILE A 868 17.44 30.83 -22.45
N SER A 869 17.28 31.98 -23.11
CA SER A 869 17.87 33.24 -22.65
C SER A 869 17.14 33.75 -21.41
N GLY A 870 17.89 34.01 -20.34
CA GLY A 870 17.37 34.71 -19.17
C GLY A 870 17.19 36.20 -19.46
N LYS A 871 16.13 36.79 -18.91
CA LYS A 871 15.88 38.24 -18.94
C LYS A 871 16.25 38.82 -17.59
N SER A 872 17.17 39.79 -17.54
CA SER A 872 17.46 40.53 -16.31
C SER A 872 16.25 41.35 -15.89
N SER A 873 15.85 41.25 -14.63
CA SER A 873 14.78 42.02 -14.00
C SER A 873 15.26 42.49 -12.63
N GLY A 874 15.79 43.70 -12.56
CA GLY A 874 16.44 44.22 -11.35
C GLY A 874 17.63 43.35 -10.94
N THR A 875 17.61 42.82 -9.72
CA THR A 875 18.63 41.92 -9.16
C THR A 875 18.41 40.45 -9.49
N MET A 876 17.43 40.12 -10.33
CA MET A 876 17.05 38.74 -10.65
C MET A 876 17.27 38.44 -12.14
N LEU A 877 17.63 37.20 -12.44
CA LEU A 877 17.62 36.61 -13.78
C LEU A 877 16.38 35.73 -13.92
N ARG A 878 15.51 36.08 -14.88
CA ARG A 878 14.22 35.42 -15.11
C ARG A 878 14.27 34.50 -16.33
N PHE A 879 13.89 33.24 -16.14
CA PHE A 879 13.76 32.23 -17.19
C PHE A 879 12.29 31.81 -17.34
N GLU A 880 11.84 31.70 -18.58
CA GLU A 880 10.50 31.18 -18.93
C GLU A 880 10.65 29.76 -19.48
N ILE A 881 10.08 28.79 -18.78
CA ILE A 881 10.00 27.38 -19.18
C ILE A 881 8.55 27.01 -19.52
N GLY A 882 8.35 25.94 -20.30
CA GLY A 882 7.00 25.57 -20.73
C GLY A 882 6.92 24.56 -21.88
N PRO A 883 5.69 24.22 -22.31
CA PRO A 883 5.42 23.18 -23.31
C PRO A 883 6.11 23.41 -24.66
N GLN A 884 6.44 24.66 -25.02
CA GLN A 884 7.14 25.01 -26.26
C GLN A 884 8.54 24.38 -26.39
N TYR A 885 9.13 23.91 -25.29
CA TYR A 885 10.43 23.23 -25.29
C TYR A 885 10.32 21.71 -25.37
N LYS A 886 9.11 21.14 -25.28
CA LYS A 886 8.83 19.70 -25.37
C LYS A 886 9.77 18.83 -24.52
N THR A 887 9.99 19.24 -23.27
CA THR A 887 10.87 18.52 -22.35
C THR A 887 10.39 18.57 -20.91
N LEU A 888 10.77 17.55 -20.15
CA LEU A 888 10.67 17.48 -18.69
C LEU A 888 11.95 17.94 -17.97
N PHE A 889 13.06 18.11 -18.71
CA PHE A 889 14.38 18.36 -18.15
C PHE A 889 14.97 19.68 -18.65
N TYR A 890 15.54 20.43 -17.73
CA TYR A 890 16.33 21.61 -18.01
C TYR A 890 17.63 21.56 -17.20
N GLU A 891 18.68 22.16 -17.74
CA GLU A 891 19.95 22.34 -17.02
C GLU A 891 20.24 23.83 -16.91
N LEU A 892 20.39 24.31 -15.67
CA LEU A 892 20.94 25.63 -15.40
C LEU A 892 22.46 25.46 -15.18
N SER A 893 23.25 26.03 -16.08
CA SER A 893 24.72 25.90 -16.11
C SER A 893 25.37 27.27 -16.20
N GLU A 894 26.58 27.37 -15.64
CA GLU A 894 27.52 28.46 -15.93
C GLU A 894 27.95 28.50 -17.40
#